data_AF-A0A7V5RA23-F1
#
_entry.id   AF-A0A7V5RA23-F1
#
_cell.length_a   1.000
_cell.length_b   1.000
_cell.length_c   1.000
_cell.angle_alpha   90.00
_cell.angle_beta   90.00
_cell.angle_gamma   90.00
#
_symmetry.space_group_name_H-M   'P 1'
#
loop_
_entity.id
_entity.type
_entity.pdbx_description
1 polymer ?
#
loop_
_entity_poly.entity_id
_entity_poly.type
_entity_poly.pdbx_seq_one_letter_code
_entity_poly.pdbx_strand_id
1 'polypeptide(L)'
;MEVITSHVNADFDTLASMVAAKKLYPRAVPVFSGSLEKPLRDALPALELPCVIERARNVDLDAVTRLILVDIRSAARLGPFAAVAGRPGVDIHIYDHHPGGDADLHGSVEVIESCGSTTTILTLILKERGMGLTAAEATILMAGVYEDTGFLSYPTTTTRDYEAAAFLLAAGADLSRVSDLLRNELTTAEISTLNELIQSETVYTIGGVDISVASADVEKYPADVASLAHRLRDIRGMECLFLLGDMGDRVHIVARSRTPAVNVGEVMRRLGGGGHPSAASATLKSTTLVEARERLLAAVREVVSPVRTASEVMSSPAITVGVETTLADAERTLMRYNINAAPVVDDGGALMGVVTRQVVDKAVYHGLGEAPVRDYMTTDCQHVSVSSGLDEVREKVIVHGQRLLPVLGDARVEGVITRTDLLKLLHEELVEEPRGPKKRKNLRSLMEEMLPRWALRILRDAGEVSEELGYRAYVVGGFVRDLLLRRENLDIDIVIEGDGIRFAKVMAERHRLRVRSHERFKTAVLVYPDGYKVDVATARLEYYERPGALPTVEHSSLKLDLYRRDFTINTLAVSLEPSRFGQLIDFFGARRDIKERTIKVIHNLSFVEDPTRVLRAVRFSRRFGFRIARHTANLMKNTMKLDLMGKVSGSRLLEELKNILCEEDIAVEALKTLSELGLTGLLHPQMRLDEAAFDLLERARSTLQWHRLLYLDDRIEPWLVLFLALTDGLGEEELDEYARRLTISGKHRLEVLRARGAGLRALSAMETAAASDTPLLGSTIYSLLRPLPLEVTLYLMAKTASEKAQKAVSLYVTRLRFVKTELRGRDVMALGVPHGPAVGEVLNLLLKMRLDGQLRSRGDEEAFVRDFLLREP
;
A
#
# COMPACT_ATOMS: atom_id res chain seq x y z
N MET A 1 -11.85 60.05 27.39
CA MET A 1 -11.22 58.98 28.21
C MET A 1 -11.14 57.73 27.37
N GLU A 2 -10.03 56.98 27.45
CA GLU A 2 -9.87 55.70 26.74
C GLU A 2 -10.20 54.55 27.71
N VAL A 3 -11.00 53.59 27.28
CA VAL A 3 -11.44 52.46 28.13
C VAL A 3 -11.10 51.14 27.45
N ILE A 4 -10.50 50.20 28.19
CA ILE A 4 -10.32 48.81 27.75
C ILE A 4 -11.40 47.96 28.42
N THR A 5 -12.14 47.17 27.66
CA THR A 5 -13.19 46.31 28.23
C THR A 5 -13.38 45.03 27.41
N SER A 6 -14.08 44.06 28.02
CA SER A 6 -14.35 42.73 27.48
C SER A 6 -15.83 42.37 27.63
N HIS A 7 -16.20 41.12 27.38
CA HIS A 7 -17.57 40.66 27.56
C HIS A 7 -18.04 40.56 29.03
N VAL A 8 -19.37 40.52 29.24
CA VAL A 8 -20.03 40.61 30.57
C VAL A 8 -19.59 39.55 31.58
N ASN A 9 -19.01 38.42 31.17
CA ASN A 9 -18.55 37.35 32.05
C ASN A 9 -17.04 37.17 31.93
N ALA A 10 -16.22 37.98 32.59
CA ALA A 10 -14.77 37.93 32.41
C ALA A 10 -14.14 36.66 33.02
N ASP A 11 -13.29 36.01 32.22
CA ASP A 11 -12.41 34.85 32.48
C ASP A 11 -10.92 35.26 32.46
N PHE A 12 -9.98 34.31 32.50
CA PHE A 12 -8.55 34.63 32.43
C PHE A 12 -8.11 35.14 31.05
N ASP A 13 -8.68 34.70 29.92
CA ASP A 13 -8.31 35.26 28.61
C ASP A 13 -8.69 36.74 28.50
N THR A 14 -9.89 37.11 28.96
CA THR A 14 -10.29 38.52 29.03
C THR A 14 -9.44 39.33 30.00
N LEU A 15 -9.10 38.81 31.19
CA LEU A 15 -8.20 39.51 32.11
C LEU A 15 -6.81 39.72 31.49
N ALA A 16 -6.24 38.67 30.90
CA ALA A 16 -4.90 38.67 30.33
C ALA A 16 -4.80 39.58 29.11
N SER A 17 -5.78 39.53 28.21
CA SER A 17 -5.90 40.42 27.07
C SER A 17 -6.10 41.88 27.51
N MET A 18 -6.88 42.15 28.57
CA MET A 18 -6.99 43.50 29.14
C MET A 18 -5.65 44.02 29.68
N VAL A 19 -4.87 43.18 30.37
CA VAL A 19 -3.51 43.52 30.84
C VAL A 19 -2.56 43.79 29.68
N ALA A 20 -2.59 42.95 28.64
CA ALA A 20 -1.77 43.14 27.44
C ALA A 20 -2.15 44.43 26.69
N ALA A 21 -3.45 44.70 26.53
CA ALA A 21 -3.97 45.91 25.92
C ALA A 21 -3.61 47.17 26.72
N LYS A 22 -3.62 47.14 28.06
CA LYS A 22 -3.18 48.27 28.91
C LYS A 22 -1.75 48.69 28.61
N LYS A 23 -0.90 47.73 28.22
CA LYS A 23 0.48 48.00 27.84
C LYS A 23 0.61 48.66 26.47
N LEU A 24 -0.26 48.28 25.53
CA LEU A 24 -0.38 48.93 24.22
C LEU A 24 -1.01 50.33 24.31
N TYR A 25 -1.92 50.54 25.26
CA TYR A 25 -2.64 51.79 25.49
C TYR A 25 -2.41 52.29 26.93
N PRO A 26 -1.23 52.88 27.26
CA PRO A 26 -0.89 53.27 28.63
C PRO A 26 -1.87 54.26 29.27
N ARG A 27 -2.57 55.07 28.46
CA ARG A 27 -3.56 56.06 28.90
C ARG A 27 -4.96 55.50 29.11
N ALA A 28 -5.23 54.28 28.65
CA ALA A 28 -6.54 53.67 28.77
C ALA A 28 -6.78 53.04 30.13
N VAL A 29 -8.01 53.09 30.63
CA VAL A 29 -8.39 52.50 31.92
C VAL A 29 -9.08 51.16 31.65
N PRO A 30 -8.58 50.04 32.19
CA PRO A 30 -9.25 48.75 32.09
C PRO A 30 -10.49 48.70 32.98
N VAL A 31 -11.60 48.20 32.45
CA VAL A 31 -12.90 48.17 33.13
C VAL A 31 -13.62 46.86 32.86
N PHE A 32 -14.01 46.16 33.93
CA PHE A 32 -14.90 45.00 33.80
C PHE A 32 -16.32 45.45 33.44
N SER A 33 -16.84 44.92 32.33
CA SER A 33 -18.19 45.24 31.83
C SER A 33 -19.31 44.58 32.64
N GLY A 34 -19.02 43.49 33.38
CA GLY A 34 -20.01 42.73 34.13
C GLY A 34 -19.46 41.85 35.26
N SER A 35 -20.01 40.64 35.39
CA SER A 35 -19.60 39.62 36.34
C SER A 35 -18.26 38.96 35.97
N LEU A 36 -17.60 38.37 36.98
CA LEU A 36 -16.42 37.54 36.79
C LEU A 36 -16.82 36.06 36.87
N GLU A 37 -16.23 35.22 36.03
CA GLU A 37 -16.31 33.77 36.17
C GLU A 37 -15.75 33.31 37.52
N LYS A 38 -16.25 32.18 38.03
CA LYS A 38 -15.89 31.68 39.36
C LYS A 38 -14.37 31.46 39.51
N PRO A 39 -13.67 30.78 38.58
CA PRO A 39 -12.22 30.57 38.68
C PRO A 39 -11.43 31.87 38.77
N LEU A 40 -11.75 32.84 37.90
CA LEU A 40 -11.13 34.16 37.92
C LEU A 40 -11.43 34.91 39.23
N ARG A 41 -12.69 34.90 39.69
CA ARG A 41 -13.14 35.59 40.90
C ARG A 41 -12.39 35.11 42.14
N ASP A 42 -12.19 33.80 42.24
CA ASP A 42 -11.53 33.16 43.36
C ASP A 42 -10.01 33.42 43.33
N ALA A 43 -9.42 33.51 42.12
CA ALA A 43 -8.00 33.77 41.92
C ALA A 43 -7.60 35.25 42.02
N LEU A 44 -8.50 36.18 41.68
CA LEU A 44 -8.19 37.62 41.56
C LEU A 44 -7.53 38.24 42.80
N PRO A 45 -7.92 37.92 44.06
CA PRO A 45 -7.28 38.46 45.25
C PRO A 45 -5.81 38.03 45.43
N ALA A 46 -5.43 36.91 44.82
CA ALA A 46 -4.08 36.33 44.89
C ALA A 46 -3.17 36.78 43.72
N LEU A 47 -3.73 37.50 42.74
CA LEU A 47 -2.99 37.99 41.57
C LEU A 47 -2.37 39.37 41.85
N GLU A 48 -1.07 39.50 41.59
CA GLU A 48 -0.38 40.79 41.54
C GLU A 48 -0.65 41.48 40.20
N LEU A 49 -1.78 42.19 40.12
CA LEU A 49 -2.16 42.88 38.88
C LEU A 49 -1.25 44.09 38.61
N PRO A 50 -0.74 44.27 37.38
CA PRO A 50 0.13 45.39 37.02
C PRO A 50 -0.64 46.72 36.88
N CYS A 51 -1.97 46.68 36.92
CA CYS A 51 -2.83 47.85 36.83
C CYS A 51 -4.13 47.64 37.60
N VAL A 52 -4.76 48.75 38.01
CA VAL A 52 -6.09 48.74 38.63
C VAL A 52 -7.15 48.58 37.55
N ILE A 53 -8.02 47.58 37.72
CA ILE A 53 -9.17 47.34 36.84
C ILE A 53 -10.43 47.82 37.56
N GLU A 54 -11.10 48.82 36.98
CA GLU A 54 -12.29 49.43 37.56
C GLU A 54 -13.54 48.60 37.26
N ARG A 55 -14.62 48.86 38.01
CA ARG A 55 -15.96 48.33 37.69
C ARG A 55 -16.69 49.34 36.82
N ALA A 56 -17.52 48.86 35.88
CA ALA A 56 -18.29 49.72 34.98
C ALA A 56 -19.06 50.86 35.68
N ARG A 57 -19.59 50.62 36.89
CA ARG A 57 -20.31 51.63 37.70
C ARG A 57 -19.46 52.82 38.19
N ASN A 58 -18.14 52.70 38.18
CA ASN A 58 -17.20 53.73 38.64
C ASN A 58 -16.70 54.63 37.49
N VAL A 59 -17.16 54.39 36.26
CA VAL A 59 -16.68 55.06 35.05
C VAL A 59 -17.78 55.95 34.48
N ASP A 60 -17.44 57.20 34.20
CA ASP A 60 -18.32 58.12 33.47
C ASP A 60 -18.36 57.72 31.99
N LEU A 61 -19.48 57.12 31.57
CA LEU A 61 -19.70 56.64 30.21
C LEU A 61 -19.76 57.78 29.18
N ASP A 62 -20.10 59.01 29.60
CA ASP A 62 -20.18 60.18 28.72
C ASP A 62 -18.80 60.79 28.43
N ALA A 63 -17.82 60.54 29.28
CA ALA A 63 -16.45 60.97 29.09
C ALA A 63 -15.62 60.04 28.17
N VAL A 64 -16.17 58.91 27.71
CA VAL A 64 -15.44 57.94 26.87
C VAL A 64 -15.32 58.45 25.43
N THR A 65 -14.07 58.54 24.97
CA THR A 65 -13.70 59.01 23.61
C THR A 65 -13.09 57.89 22.76
N ARG A 66 -12.60 56.82 23.39
CA ARG A 66 -12.10 55.62 22.71
C ARG A 66 -12.42 54.36 23.51
N LEU A 67 -12.87 53.32 22.82
CA LEU A 67 -13.18 52.01 23.39
C LEU A 67 -12.27 50.95 22.76
N ILE A 68 -11.46 50.29 23.58
CA ILE A 68 -10.62 49.17 23.20
C ILE A 68 -11.31 47.89 23.68
N LEU A 69 -11.81 47.10 22.73
CA LEU A 69 -12.50 45.85 22.96
C LEU A 69 -11.53 44.70 22.83
N VAL A 70 -11.47 43.86 23.86
CA VAL A 70 -10.68 42.62 23.86
C VAL A 70 -11.59 41.43 24.12
N ASP A 71 -11.40 40.39 23.31
CA ASP A 71 -12.15 39.14 23.35
C ASP A 71 -13.67 39.33 23.19
N ILE A 72 -14.04 40.36 22.42
CA ILE A 72 -15.42 40.67 22.11
C ILE A 72 -15.51 41.59 20.90
N ARG A 73 -16.47 41.27 20.03
CA ARG A 73 -16.98 42.21 19.02
C ARG A 73 -18.51 42.32 18.98
N SER A 74 -19.24 41.52 19.75
CA SER A 74 -20.70 41.61 19.77
C SER A 74 -21.19 42.68 20.75
N ALA A 75 -21.98 43.63 20.24
CA ALA A 75 -22.59 44.68 21.08
C ALA A 75 -23.47 44.10 22.22
N ALA A 76 -24.11 42.96 21.99
CA ALA A 76 -25.01 42.33 22.96
C ALA A 76 -24.30 41.85 24.23
N ARG A 77 -23.00 41.58 24.15
CA ARG A 77 -22.18 41.07 25.27
C ARG A 77 -21.31 42.15 25.93
N LEU A 78 -21.46 43.43 25.58
CA LEU A 78 -20.67 44.54 26.16
C LEU A 78 -21.28 45.14 27.44
N GLY A 79 -22.49 44.72 27.82
CA GLY A 79 -23.20 45.27 28.97
C GLY A 79 -23.38 46.80 28.85
N PRO A 80 -23.00 47.60 29.87
CA PRO A 80 -23.22 49.05 29.87
C PRO A 80 -22.44 49.80 28.77
N PHE A 81 -21.37 49.23 28.24
CA PHE A 81 -20.58 49.82 27.16
C PHE A 81 -21.21 49.66 25.77
N ALA A 82 -22.25 48.82 25.62
CA ALA A 82 -23.01 48.70 24.37
C ALA A 82 -23.63 50.04 23.94
N ALA A 83 -24.11 50.83 24.91
CA ALA A 83 -24.68 52.16 24.66
C ALA A 83 -23.62 53.22 24.28
N VAL A 84 -22.34 52.96 24.55
CA VAL A 84 -21.21 53.83 24.23
C VAL A 84 -20.66 53.52 22.84
N ALA A 85 -20.60 52.24 22.47
CA ALA A 85 -20.12 51.79 21.16
C ALA A 85 -20.91 52.36 19.97
N GLY A 86 -22.18 52.73 20.17
CA GLY A 86 -23.02 53.35 19.12
C GLY A 86 -22.95 54.87 19.02
N ARG A 87 -22.14 55.56 19.83
CA ARG A 87 -22.15 57.04 19.90
C ARG A 87 -21.25 57.68 18.83
N PRO A 88 -21.73 58.69 18.10
CA PRO A 88 -20.91 59.40 17.11
C PRO A 88 -19.76 60.15 17.81
N GLY A 89 -18.52 59.88 17.38
CA GLY A 89 -17.30 60.49 17.94
C GLY A 89 -16.50 59.60 18.90
N VAL A 90 -16.97 58.37 19.19
CA VAL A 90 -16.21 57.37 19.94
C VAL A 90 -15.39 56.51 18.97
N ASP A 91 -14.09 56.45 19.18
CA ASP A 91 -13.16 55.64 18.38
C ASP A 91 -13.10 54.20 18.92
N ILE A 92 -13.23 53.17 18.08
CA ILE A 92 -13.32 51.76 18.53
C ILE A 92 -12.16 50.94 17.99
N HIS A 93 -11.44 50.25 18.86
CA HIS A 93 -10.38 49.31 18.51
C HIS A 93 -10.79 47.91 18.98
N ILE A 94 -10.66 46.89 18.14
CA ILE A 94 -11.14 45.53 18.41
C ILE A 94 -10.00 44.52 18.26
N TYR A 95 -9.86 43.65 19.26
CA TYR A 95 -8.98 42.49 19.26
C TYR A 95 -9.81 41.27 19.64
N ASP A 96 -9.97 40.31 18.75
CA ASP A 96 -10.83 39.14 18.97
C ASP A 96 -10.35 37.95 18.13
N HIS A 97 -10.55 36.72 18.64
CA HIS A 97 -10.18 35.48 17.95
C HIS A 97 -11.37 34.66 17.44
N HIS A 98 -12.59 35.04 17.80
CA HIS A 98 -13.81 34.33 17.42
C HIS A 98 -14.15 34.48 15.91
N PRO A 99 -14.87 33.54 15.27
CA PRO A 99 -15.26 33.60 13.85
C PRO A 99 -16.48 34.53 13.61
N GLY A 100 -16.42 35.42 12.61
CA GLY A 100 -17.38 36.52 12.35
C GLY A 100 -18.88 36.15 12.34
N GLY A 101 -19.75 37.09 12.75
CA GLY A 101 -21.20 36.97 12.73
C GLY A 101 -21.94 38.26 12.28
N ASP A 102 -23.22 38.13 11.90
CA ASP A 102 -24.01 39.20 11.25
C ASP A 102 -24.33 40.44 12.13
N ALA A 103 -23.96 40.42 13.41
CA ALA A 103 -24.26 41.47 14.40
C ALA A 103 -23.00 42.01 15.12
N ASP A 104 -21.85 41.95 14.45
CA ASP A 104 -20.57 42.40 14.99
C ASP A 104 -20.43 43.93 14.93
N LEU A 105 -19.73 44.48 15.92
CA LEU A 105 -19.28 45.87 15.92
C LEU A 105 -18.10 46.04 14.99
N HIS A 106 -18.01 47.22 14.38
CA HIS A 106 -16.89 47.62 13.54
C HIS A 106 -16.14 48.79 14.16
N GLY A 107 -14.81 48.73 14.09
CA GLY A 107 -13.88 49.69 14.67
C GLY A 107 -12.97 50.34 13.63
N SER A 108 -12.28 51.40 14.06
CA SER A 108 -11.22 52.04 13.27
C SER A 108 -9.95 51.17 13.20
N VAL A 109 -9.76 50.30 14.21
CA VAL A 109 -8.71 49.28 14.25
C VAL A 109 -9.37 47.95 14.57
N GLU A 110 -9.19 46.95 13.69
CA GLU A 110 -9.69 45.59 13.90
C GLU A 110 -8.53 44.62 13.68
N VAL A 111 -8.17 43.87 14.72
CA VAL A 111 -7.22 42.77 14.65
C VAL A 111 -7.95 41.50 15.03
N ILE A 112 -8.47 40.83 14.01
CA ILE A 112 -9.22 39.59 14.15
C ILE A 112 -8.40 38.47 13.54
N GLU A 113 -7.95 37.54 14.36
CA GLU A 113 -7.09 36.44 13.93
C GLU A 113 -7.65 35.09 14.39
N SER A 114 -7.56 34.08 13.54
CA SER A 114 -7.96 32.72 13.90
C SER A 114 -6.86 32.04 14.73
N CYS A 115 -6.74 32.39 16.00
CA CYS A 115 -5.84 31.74 16.99
C CYS A 115 -6.61 31.20 18.20
N GLY A 116 -5.90 30.50 19.09
CA GLY A 116 -6.50 29.82 20.23
C GLY A 116 -7.03 30.72 21.33
N SER A 117 -6.50 31.93 21.51
CA SER A 117 -7.03 32.94 22.45
C SER A 117 -6.76 34.37 21.99
N THR A 118 -7.49 35.36 22.51
CA THR A 118 -7.24 36.78 22.22
C THR A 118 -5.92 37.26 22.85
N THR A 119 -5.53 36.70 23.99
CA THR A 119 -4.23 36.97 24.62
C THR A 119 -3.06 36.60 23.71
N THR A 120 -3.17 35.55 22.89
CA THR A 120 -2.14 35.20 21.89
C THR A 120 -1.89 36.36 20.93
N ILE A 121 -2.95 36.98 20.40
CA ILE A 121 -2.87 38.11 19.46
C ILE A 121 -2.07 39.26 20.08
N LEU A 122 -2.51 39.70 21.25
CA LEU A 122 -1.90 40.86 21.93
C LEU A 122 -0.48 40.58 22.39
N THR A 123 -0.18 39.36 22.82
CA THR A 123 1.17 38.93 23.19
C THR A 123 2.13 39.03 22.00
N LEU A 124 1.72 38.54 20.83
CA LEU A 124 2.54 38.61 19.63
C LEU A 124 2.73 40.07 19.15
N ILE A 125 1.71 40.91 19.26
CA ILE A 125 1.86 42.36 18.98
C ILE A 125 2.88 43.00 19.92
N LEU A 126 2.86 42.67 21.22
CA LEU A 126 3.84 43.18 22.19
C LEU A 126 5.27 42.73 21.85
N LYS A 127 5.42 41.45 21.45
CA LYS A 127 6.69 40.89 20.98
C LYS A 127 7.22 41.62 19.74
N GLU A 128 6.37 41.80 18.73
CA GLU A 128 6.73 42.49 17.48
C GLU A 128 7.15 43.95 17.71
N ARG A 129 6.51 44.62 18.68
CA ARG A 129 6.86 46.00 19.08
C ARG A 129 8.05 46.09 20.04
N GLY A 130 8.68 44.97 20.39
CA GLY A 130 9.83 44.94 21.31
C GLY A 130 9.49 45.40 22.74
N MET A 131 8.23 45.27 23.17
CA MET A 131 7.79 45.67 24.50
C MET A 131 8.09 44.58 25.52
N GLY A 132 9.01 44.84 26.45
CA GLY A 132 9.40 43.88 27.49
C GLY A 132 8.28 43.62 28.50
N LEU A 133 8.13 42.38 28.94
CA LEU A 133 7.17 41.93 29.96
C LEU A 133 7.88 41.66 31.29
N THR A 134 7.23 41.99 32.41
CA THR A 134 7.64 41.50 33.74
C THR A 134 7.20 40.06 33.93
N ALA A 135 7.83 39.33 34.85
CA ALA A 135 7.45 37.95 35.17
C ALA A 135 5.98 37.82 35.60
N ALA A 136 5.46 38.82 36.35
CA ALA A 136 4.05 38.84 36.78
C ALA A 136 3.09 39.02 35.58
N GLU A 137 3.36 39.97 34.68
CA GLU A 137 2.59 40.14 33.45
C GLU A 137 2.66 38.89 32.57
N ALA A 138 3.86 38.33 32.39
CA ALA A 138 4.06 37.14 31.57
C ALA A 138 3.29 35.93 32.13
N THR A 139 3.21 35.80 33.46
CA THR A 139 2.45 34.74 34.14
C THR A 139 0.94 34.91 33.92
N ILE A 140 0.41 36.13 34.03
CA ILE A 140 -1.01 36.42 33.79
C ILE A 140 -1.37 36.16 32.32
N LEU A 141 -0.54 36.63 31.39
CA LEU A 141 -0.74 36.40 29.95
C LEU A 141 -0.66 34.92 29.59
N MET A 142 0.24 34.16 30.22
CA MET A 142 0.33 32.71 30.02
C MET A 142 -0.93 32.00 30.51
N ALA A 143 -1.54 32.45 31.62
CA ALA A 143 -2.79 31.89 32.12
C ALA A 143 -3.95 32.09 31.12
N GLY A 144 -4.07 33.27 30.51
CA GLY A 144 -5.08 33.53 29.47
C GLY A 144 -4.90 32.65 28.23
N VAL A 145 -3.67 32.49 27.74
CA VAL A 145 -3.38 31.58 26.61
C VAL A 145 -3.74 30.13 26.97
N TYR A 146 -3.39 29.66 28.16
CA TYR A 146 -3.63 28.28 28.57
C TYR A 146 -5.09 27.95 28.86
N GLU A 147 -5.90 28.93 29.25
CA GLU A 147 -7.33 28.74 29.49
C GLU A 147 -8.07 28.33 28.21
N ASP A 148 -8.02 29.15 27.15
CA ASP A 148 -8.77 28.88 25.91
C ASP A 148 -8.13 27.83 25.01
N THR A 149 -6.84 27.54 25.19
CA THR A 149 -6.14 26.48 24.45
C THR A 149 -6.14 25.14 25.20
N GLY A 150 -6.61 25.11 26.44
CA GLY A 150 -6.57 23.92 27.29
C GLY A 150 -5.15 23.40 27.48
N PHE A 151 -4.23 24.26 27.92
CA PHE A 151 -2.79 23.98 27.97
C PHE A 151 -2.22 23.56 26.61
N LEU A 152 -2.63 24.25 25.53
CA LEU A 152 -2.23 23.98 24.14
C LEU A 152 -2.64 22.60 23.62
N SER A 153 -3.70 22.00 24.17
CA SER A 153 -4.17 20.66 23.79
C SER A 153 -5.47 20.67 22.98
N TYR A 154 -6.20 21.78 22.96
CA TYR A 154 -7.48 21.85 22.25
C TYR A 154 -7.28 21.91 20.72
N PRO A 155 -8.21 21.33 19.92
CA PRO A 155 -8.12 21.34 18.46
C PRO A 155 -8.11 22.74 17.81
N THR A 156 -8.57 23.76 18.54
CA THR A 156 -8.56 25.18 18.15
C THR A 156 -7.18 25.85 18.35
N THR A 157 -6.24 25.18 19.02
CA THR A 157 -4.88 25.66 19.23
C THR A 157 -4.10 25.74 17.91
N THR A 158 -3.40 26.83 17.70
CA THR A 158 -2.60 27.10 16.50
C THR A 158 -1.11 27.21 16.82
N THR A 159 -0.26 27.26 15.79
CA THR A 159 1.19 27.48 15.97
C THR A 159 1.50 28.82 16.64
N ARG A 160 0.64 29.84 16.45
CA ARG A 160 0.79 31.17 17.06
C ARG A 160 0.67 31.11 18.58
N ASP A 161 -0.17 30.24 19.11
CA ASP A 161 -0.34 30.05 20.55
C ASP A 161 0.93 29.47 21.19
N TYR A 162 1.60 28.54 20.50
CA TYR A 162 2.92 28.04 20.92
C TYR A 162 3.99 29.14 20.88
N GLU A 163 3.97 30.01 19.88
CA GLU A 163 4.92 31.13 19.77
C GLU A 163 4.71 32.18 20.87
N ALA A 164 3.45 32.49 21.20
CA ALA A 164 3.10 33.37 22.31
C ALA A 164 3.51 32.76 23.65
N ALA A 165 3.17 31.49 23.91
CA ALA A 165 3.58 30.79 25.11
C ALA A 165 5.12 30.72 25.25
N ALA A 166 5.84 30.42 24.17
CA ALA A 166 7.30 30.41 24.19
C ALA A 166 7.90 31.78 24.53
N PHE A 167 7.32 32.86 24.00
CA PHE A 167 7.74 34.22 24.32
C PHE A 167 7.46 34.60 25.79
N LEU A 168 6.28 34.25 26.30
CA LEU A 168 5.89 34.50 27.69
C LEU A 168 6.77 33.72 28.67
N LEU A 169 7.09 32.46 28.35
CA LEU A 169 8.00 31.65 29.14
C LEU A 169 9.41 32.25 29.14
N ALA A 170 9.90 32.70 27.98
CA ALA A 170 11.19 33.40 27.87
C ALA A 170 11.22 34.72 28.65
N ALA A 171 10.06 35.39 28.80
CA ALA A 171 9.90 36.59 29.61
C ALA A 171 9.77 36.31 31.13
N GLY A 172 9.82 35.04 31.55
CA GLY A 172 9.83 34.64 32.96
C GLY A 172 8.46 34.27 33.54
N ALA A 173 7.50 33.85 32.72
CA ALA A 173 6.22 33.33 33.20
C ALA A 173 6.43 32.09 34.11
N ASP A 174 5.78 32.08 35.28
CA ASP A 174 5.85 30.98 36.24
C ASP A 174 4.75 29.95 35.96
N LEU A 175 5.11 28.86 35.28
CA LEU A 175 4.18 27.79 34.92
C LEU A 175 3.56 27.08 36.13
N SER A 176 4.22 27.08 37.28
CA SER A 176 3.66 26.46 38.50
C SER A 176 2.49 27.30 39.00
N ARG A 177 2.68 28.63 39.06
CA ARG A 177 1.61 29.57 39.40
C ARG A 177 0.49 29.54 38.37
N VAL A 178 0.79 29.47 37.06
CA VAL A 178 -0.24 29.32 36.02
C VAL A 178 -1.05 28.04 36.24
N SER A 179 -0.38 26.92 36.50
CA SER A 179 -1.05 25.65 36.75
C SER A 179 -1.93 25.70 38.00
N ASP A 180 -1.54 26.44 39.04
CA ASP A 180 -2.31 26.60 40.27
C ASP A 180 -3.52 27.53 40.08
N LEU A 181 -3.35 28.62 39.31
CA LEU A 181 -4.43 29.54 38.95
C LEU A 181 -5.54 28.88 38.12
N LEU A 182 -5.15 27.96 37.24
CA LEU A 182 -6.07 27.20 36.37
C LEU A 182 -6.49 25.85 36.99
N ARG A 183 -6.06 25.53 38.23
CA ARG A 183 -6.37 24.25 38.89
C ARG A 183 -7.81 24.24 39.37
N ASN A 184 -8.68 23.58 38.61
CA ASN A 184 -10.02 23.24 39.07
C ASN A 184 -9.97 22.01 39.99
N GLU A 185 -9.75 22.24 41.30
CA GLU A 185 -9.81 21.19 42.32
C GLU A 185 -11.19 20.54 42.36
N LEU A 186 -11.22 19.21 42.39
CA LEU A 186 -12.45 18.46 42.63
C LEU A 186 -12.77 18.50 44.11
N THR A 187 -13.97 18.98 44.44
CA THR A 187 -14.51 18.91 45.79
C THR A 187 -14.73 17.45 46.21
N THR A 188 -14.75 17.17 47.52
CA THR A 188 -15.05 15.82 48.04
C THR A 188 -16.39 15.28 47.52
N ALA A 189 -17.37 16.16 47.31
CA ALA A 189 -18.67 15.81 46.73
C ALA A 189 -18.53 15.35 45.27
N GLU A 190 -17.79 16.11 44.45
CA GLU A 190 -17.52 15.74 43.06
C GLU A 190 -16.71 14.44 42.92
N ILE A 191 -15.76 14.18 43.84
CA ILE A 191 -15.03 12.90 43.87
C ILE A 191 -15.97 11.73 44.19
N SER A 192 -16.89 11.92 45.15
CA SER A 192 -17.87 10.89 45.50
C SER A 192 -18.81 10.58 44.33
N THR A 193 -19.37 11.62 43.69
CA THR A 193 -20.22 11.46 42.50
C THR A 193 -19.45 10.82 41.34
N LEU A 194 -18.19 11.20 41.13
CA LEU A 194 -17.36 10.58 40.10
C LEU A 194 -17.14 9.08 40.35
N ASN A 195 -16.89 8.69 41.60
CA ASN A 195 -16.76 7.28 41.97
C ASN A 195 -18.07 6.50 41.72
N GLU A 196 -19.22 7.09 42.03
CA GLU A 196 -20.53 6.50 41.77
C GLU A 196 -20.80 6.31 40.27
N LEU A 197 -20.51 7.33 39.45
CA LEU A 197 -20.60 7.25 37.98
C LEU A 197 -19.68 6.17 37.40
N ILE A 198 -18.49 5.98 37.98
CA ILE A 198 -17.57 4.90 37.58
C ILE A 198 -18.13 3.53 37.91
N GLN A 199 -18.79 3.38 39.07
CA GLN A 199 -19.34 2.10 39.51
C GLN A 199 -20.64 1.71 38.80
N SER A 200 -21.44 2.69 38.37
CA SER A 200 -22.70 2.48 37.67
C SER A 200 -22.58 2.37 36.14
N GLU A 201 -21.38 2.60 35.60
CA GLU A 201 -21.11 2.55 34.17
C GLU A 201 -21.53 1.21 33.56
N THR A 202 -22.38 1.28 32.54
CA THR A 202 -22.76 0.15 31.69
C THR A 202 -22.47 0.51 30.23
N VAL A 203 -21.73 -0.35 29.53
CA VAL A 203 -21.40 -0.18 28.11
C VAL A 203 -22.38 -0.95 27.25
N TYR A 204 -22.95 -0.28 26.25
CA TYR A 204 -23.84 -0.87 25.24
C TYR A 204 -23.22 -0.72 23.85
N THR A 205 -23.05 -1.82 23.13
CA THR A 205 -22.62 -1.76 21.72
C THR A 205 -23.86 -1.67 20.83
N ILE A 206 -24.03 -0.56 20.10
CA ILE A 206 -25.15 -0.32 19.19
C ILE A 206 -24.57 0.17 17.85
N GLY A 207 -24.92 -0.48 16.73
CA GLY A 207 -24.44 -0.09 15.40
C GLY A 207 -22.91 -0.14 15.23
N GLY A 208 -22.23 -0.98 16.02
CA GLY A 208 -20.77 -1.05 16.09
C GLY A 208 -20.09 0.06 16.88
N VAL A 209 -20.82 0.88 17.64
CA VAL A 209 -20.28 1.93 18.51
C VAL A 209 -20.53 1.59 19.98
N ASP A 210 -19.50 1.72 20.82
CA ASP A 210 -19.60 1.55 22.26
C ASP A 210 -20.15 2.83 22.92
N ILE A 211 -21.30 2.66 23.57
CA ILE A 211 -22.03 3.73 24.25
C ILE A 211 -22.01 3.46 25.75
N SER A 212 -21.26 4.26 26.48
CA SER A 212 -21.23 4.22 27.94
C SER A 212 -22.42 4.99 28.50
N VAL A 213 -23.17 4.35 29.39
CA VAL A 213 -24.26 4.96 30.16
C VAL A 213 -23.94 4.82 31.64
N ALA A 214 -23.87 5.94 32.35
CA ALA A 214 -23.61 5.95 33.80
C ALA A 214 -24.65 6.79 34.53
N SER A 215 -24.87 6.48 35.80
CA SER A 215 -25.87 7.14 36.64
C SER A 215 -25.33 7.51 38.02
N ALA A 216 -25.79 8.62 38.58
CA ALA A 216 -25.47 8.99 39.96
C ALA A 216 -26.63 9.79 40.59
N ASP A 217 -26.73 9.71 41.92
CA ASP A 217 -27.59 10.58 42.70
C ASP A 217 -26.94 11.98 42.83
N VAL A 218 -27.67 13.02 42.44
CA VAL A 218 -27.13 14.40 42.41
C VAL A 218 -28.00 15.33 43.25
N GLU A 219 -27.53 15.66 44.45
CA GLU A 219 -28.25 16.52 45.39
C GLU A 219 -28.29 18.02 44.98
N LYS A 220 -27.40 18.51 44.09
CA LYS A 220 -27.33 19.93 43.65
C LYS A 220 -26.90 20.12 42.19
N TYR A 221 -27.54 21.12 41.54
CA TYR A 221 -27.28 21.81 40.25
C TYR A 221 -26.74 21.02 39.02
N PRO A 222 -27.38 21.16 37.83
CA PRO A 222 -26.97 20.47 36.58
C PRO A 222 -25.56 20.78 36.02
N ALA A 223 -24.97 21.92 36.41
CA ALA A 223 -23.68 22.38 35.84
C ALA A 223 -22.50 21.49 36.28
N ASP A 224 -22.56 20.93 37.49
CA ASP A 224 -21.51 20.08 38.06
C ASP A 224 -21.48 18.69 37.38
N VAL A 225 -22.62 18.20 36.92
CA VAL A 225 -22.71 16.92 36.19
C VAL A 225 -22.06 17.02 34.81
N ALA A 226 -22.16 18.17 34.14
CA ALA A 226 -21.57 18.38 32.83
C ALA A 226 -20.03 18.48 32.87
N SER A 227 -19.47 19.06 33.94
CA SER A 227 -18.02 19.12 34.16
C SER A 227 -17.46 17.72 34.49
N LEU A 228 -18.17 16.94 35.30
CA LEU A 228 -17.85 15.54 35.60
C LEU A 228 -17.94 14.63 34.36
N ALA A 229 -18.93 14.83 33.49
CA ALA A 229 -19.05 14.11 32.21
C ALA A 229 -17.83 14.29 31.32
N HIS A 230 -17.31 15.52 31.24
CA HIS A 230 -16.11 15.82 30.46
C HIS A 230 -14.90 15.07 31.03
N ARG A 231 -14.71 15.12 32.35
CA ARG A 231 -13.57 14.46 33.03
C ARG A 231 -13.63 12.94 32.95
N LEU A 232 -14.78 12.32 33.19
CA LEU A 232 -14.93 10.86 33.12
C LEU A 232 -14.63 10.32 31.72
N ARG A 233 -15.14 11.01 30.68
CA ARG A 233 -14.89 10.68 29.28
C ARG A 233 -13.40 10.79 28.91
N ASP A 234 -12.69 11.77 29.48
CA ASP A 234 -11.26 11.98 29.22
C ASP A 234 -10.40 10.95 29.97
N ILE A 235 -10.75 10.62 31.20
CA ILE A 235 -10.06 9.62 32.03
C ILE A 235 -10.11 8.22 31.39
N ARG A 236 -11.25 7.84 30.79
CA ARG A 236 -11.43 6.49 30.22
C ARG A 236 -11.42 6.40 28.69
N GLY A 237 -11.23 7.53 28.00
CA GLY A 237 -11.16 7.54 26.53
C GLY A 237 -12.45 7.10 25.83
N MET A 238 -13.61 7.37 26.41
CA MET A 238 -14.91 6.90 25.89
C MET A 238 -15.30 7.63 24.59
N GLU A 239 -15.85 6.90 23.61
CA GLU A 239 -16.30 7.48 22.33
C GLU A 239 -17.66 8.20 22.44
N CYS A 240 -18.62 7.61 23.18
CA CYS A 240 -19.93 8.20 23.45
C CYS A 240 -20.35 7.92 24.89
N LEU A 241 -20.71 8.97 25.63
CA LEU A 241 -21.09 8.92 27.05
C LEU A 241 -22.44 9.59 27.28
N PHE A 242 -23.33 8.91 27.99
CA PHE A 242 -24.56 9.47 28.55
C PHE A 242 -24.55 9.34 30.08
N LEU A 243 -24.69 10.47 30.78
CA LEU A 243 -24.82 10.52 32.23
C LEU A 243 -26.27 10.80 32.62
N LEU A 244 -26.81 10.01 33.55
CA LEU A 244 -28.13 10.21 34.15
C LEU A 244 -27.95 10.66 35.60
N GLY A 245 -28.24 11.93 35.89
CA GLY A 245 -28.31 12.45 37.25
C GLY A 245 -29.73 12.32 37.79
N ASP A 246 -29.92 11.55 38.87
CA ASP A 246 -31.18 11.51 39.59
C ASP A 246 -31.27 12.72 40.54
N MET A 247 -32.36 13.48 40.45
CA MET A 247 -32.64 14.62 41.32
C MET A 247 -33.95 14.41 42.12
N GLY A 248 -34.43 13.18 42.23
CA GLY A 248 -35.63 12.78 42.95
C GLY A 248 -36.93 12.93 42.16
N ASP A 249 -37.28 14.15 41.71
CA ASP A 249 -38.51 14.41 40.95
C ASP A 249 -38.31 14.43 39.42
N ARG A 250 -37.05 14.39 38.97
CA ARG A 250 -36.62 14.49 37.58
C ARG A 250 -35.27 13.81 37.38
N VAL A 251 -35.04 13.35 36.16
CA VAL A 251 -33.73 12.81 35.72
C VAL A 251 -33.13 13.78 34.71
N HIS A 252 -31.92 14.26 34.99
CA HIS A 252 -31.16 15.08 34.07
C HIS A 252 -30.18 14.22 33.28
N ILE A 253 -30.21 14.31 31.95
CA ILE A 253 -29.35 13.53 31.06
C ILE A 253 -28.34 14.46 30.40
N VAL A 254 -27.05 14.14 30.52
CA VAL A 254 -25.96 14.85 29.84
C VAL A 254 -25.26 13.90 28.89
N ALA A 255 -25.08 14.32 27.65
CA ALA A 255 -24.48 13.50 26.61
C ALA A 255 -23.24 14.14 26.00
N ARG A 256 -22.23 13.32 25.71
CA ARG A 256 -20.99 13.72 25.03
C ARG A 256 -20.59 12.66 24.01
N SER A 257 -20.25 13.09 22.80
CA SER A 257 -19.76 12.20 21.75
C SER A 257 -18.52 12.77 21.06
N ARG A 258 -17.55 11.90 20.78
CA ARG A 258 -16.37 12.14 19.94
C ARG A 258 -16.51 11.49 18.56
N THR A 259 -17.54 10.68 18.37
CA THR A 259 -17.77 9.96 17.12
C THR A 259 -18.93 10.60 16.35
N PRO A 260 -18.78 10.88 15.05
CA PRO A 260 -19.87 11.38 14.23
C PRO A 260 -20.97 10.32 14.03
N ALA A 261 -20.71 9.04 14.36
CA ALA A 261 -21.68 7.95 14.25
C ALA A 261 -22.87 8.12 15.21
N VAL A 262 -22.72 8.90 16.29
CA VAL A 262 -23.79 9.18 17.27
C VAL A 262 -23.94 10.69 17.45
N ASN A 263 -24.99 11.24 16.83
CA ASN A 263 -25.36 12.64 17.01
C ASN A 263 -26.16 12.82 18.31
N VAL A 264 -25.48 13.14 19.41
CA VAL A 264 -26.13 13.22 20.73
C VAL A 264 -27.15 14.36 20.82
N GLY A 265 -27.00 15.42 20.03
CA GLY A 265 -27.99 16.50 19.94
C GLY A 265 -29.32 16.05 19.34
N GLU A 266 -29.30 15.07 18.44
CA GLU A 266 -30.51 14.48 17.86
C GLU A 266 -31.18 13.48 18.82
N VAL A 267 -30.37 12.71 19.54
CA VAL A 267 -30.84 11.82 20.61
C VAL A 267 -31.55 12.63 21.70
N MET A 268 -30.94 13.71 22.19
CA MET A 268 -31.52 14.54 23.24
C MET A 268 -32.80 15.26 22.78
N ARG A 269 -32.90 15.69 21.51
CA ARG A 269 -34.14 16.28 20.97
C ARG A 269 -35.34 15.32 21.04
N ARG A 270 -35.13 14.02 20.78
CA ARG A 270 -36.17 12.99 20.94
C ARG A 270 -36.61 12.81 22.40
N LEU A 271 -35.73 13.11 23.35
CA LEU A 271 -36.01 13.07 24.79
C LEU A 271 -36.55 14.41 25.34
N GLY A 272 -36.85 15.38 24.47
CA GLY A 272 -37.37 16.70 24.87
C GLY A 272 -36.29 17.68 25.35
N GLY A 273 -35.01 17.41 25.01
CA GLY A 273 -33.85 18.27 25.27
C GLY A 273 -33.31 18.97 24.02
N GLY A 274 -32.02 19.35 24.07
CA GLY A 274 -31.35 20.05 22.98
C GLY A 274 -29.83 20.15 23.15
N GLY A 275 -29.14 20.59 22.10
CA GLY A 275 -27.68 20.78 22.11
C GLY A 275 -27.02 20.53 20.76
N HIS A 276 -25.69 20.49 20.78
CA HIS A 276 -24.84 20.24 19.62
C HIS A 276 -24.65 18.73 19.36
N PRO A 277 -24.23 18.34 18.15
CA PRO A 277 -23.97 16.93 17.81
C PRO A 277 -22.96 16.21 18.72
N SER A 278 -22.03 16.95 19.33
CA SER A 278 -20.99 16.43 20.23
C SER A 278 -21.31 16.60 21.72
N ALA A 279 -22.28 17.46 22.08
CA ALA A 279 -22.60 17.80 23.45
C ALA A 279 -24.05 18.29 23.56
N ALA A 280 -24.86 17.59 24.35
CA ALA A 280 -26.28 17.91 24.51
C ALA A 280 -26.78 17.51 25.91
N SER A 281 -27.98 18.00 26.28
CA SER A 281 -28.65 17.60 27.52
C SER A 281 -30.16 17.55 27.37
N ALA A 282 -30.82 16.79 28.24
CA ALA A 282 -32.27 16.68 28.34
C ALA A 282 -32.68 16.56 29.81
N THR A 283 -33.92 16.93 30.14
CA THR A 283 -34.48 16.74 31.49
C THR A 283 -35.82 16.04 31.38
N LEU A 284 -35.93 14.86 31.98
CA LEU A 284 -37.16 14.07 32.03
C LEU A 284 -37.84 14.30 33.38
N LYS A 285 -39.06 14.84 33.37
CA LYS A 285 -39.85 15.09 34.59
C LYS A 285 -40.64 13.84 34.97
N SER A 286 -40.77 13.57 36.27
CA SER A 286 -41.62 12.48 36.80
C SER A 286 -41.29 11.10 36.21
N THR A 287 -40.02 10.84 35.93
CA THR A 287 -39.52 9.60 35.32
C THR A 287 -38.50 8.98 36.27
N THR A 288 -38.55 7.66 36.47
CA THR A 288 -37.53 6.95 37.27
C THR A 288 -36.23 6.79 36.47
N LEU A 289 -35.09 6.56 37.14
CA LEU A 289 -33.81 6.35 36.46
C LEU A 289 -33.84 5.15 35.48
N VAL A 290 -34.57 4.09 35.84
CA VAL A 290 -34.76 2.90 35.00
C VAL A 290 -35.50 3.26 33.70
N GLU A 291 -36.63 3.97 33.84
CA GLU A 291 -37.45 4.38 32.69
C GLU A 291 -36.73 5.41 31.81
N ALA A 292 -35.96 6.32 32.41
CA ALA A 292 -35.12 7.27 31.70
C ALA A 292 -34.05 6.56 30.85
N ARG A 293 -33.42 5.51 31.40
CA ARG A 293 -32.43 4.69 30.69
C ARG A 293 -33.04 3.95 29.49
N GLU A 294 -34.21 3.35 29.65
CA GLU A 294 -34.88 2.64 28.55
C GLU A 294 -35.25 3.57 27.40
N ARG A 295 -35.81 4.75 27.72
CA ARG A 295 -36.13 5.77 26.71
C ARG A 295 -34.90 6.29 26.00
N LEU A 296 -33.79 6.48 26.72
CA LEU A 296 -32.51 6.86 26.15
C LEU A 296 -32.01 5.80 25.15
N LEU A 297 -31.98 4.52 25.55
CA LEU A 297 -31.49 3.45 24.68
C LEU A 297 -32.35 3.29 23.41
N ALA A 298 -33.67 3.48 23.52
CA ALA A 298 -34.56 3.49 22.37
C ALA A 298 -34.21 4.65 21.40
N ALA A 299 -34.04 5.87 21.92
CA ALA A 299 -33.68 7.02 21.11
C ALA A 299 -32.29 6.89 20.46
N VAL A 300 -31.33 6.26 21.14
CA VAL A 300 -29.98 6.03 20.61
C VAL A 300 -30.02 5.03 19.45
N ARG A 301 -30.78 3.94 19.56
CA ARG A 301 -30.90 2.93 18.49
C ARG A 301 -31.42 3.49 17.17
N GLU A 302 -32.24 4.53 17.22
CA GLU A 302 -32.78 5.18 16.02
C GLU A 302 -31.81 6.16 15.34
N VAL A 303 -30.81 6.66 16.08
CA VAL A 303 -29.89 7.73 15.62
C VAL A 303 -28.53 7.21 15.20
N VAL A 304 -28.09 6.08 15.77
CA VAL A 304 -26.77 5.53 15.50
C VAL A 304 -26.67 5.13 14.03
N SER A 305 -25.71 5.73 13.31
CA SER A 305 -25.38 5.35 11.94
C SER A 305 -24.33 4.23 11.94
N PRO A 306 -24.54 3.12 11.21
CA PRO A 306 -23.60 2.00 11.23
C PRO A 306 -22.25 2.39 10.60
N VAL A 307 -21.16 2.05 11.30
CA VAL A 307 -19.78 2.44 10.92
C VAL A 307 -19.28 1.71 9.65
N ARG A 308 -19.90 0.57 9.30
CA ARG A 308 -19.60 -0.21 8.09
C ARG A 308 -20.86 -0.86 7.53
N THR A 309 -20.97 -0.87 6.19
CA THR A 309 -22.13 -1.45 5.47
C THR A 309 -21.78 -2.75 4.76
N ALA A 310 -22.80 -3.54 4.39
CA ALA A 310 -22.65 -4.78 3.65
C ALA A 310 -21.87 -4.58 2.33
N SER A 311 -22.07 -3.43 1.66
CA SER A 311 -21.36 -3.08 0.42
C SER A 311 -19.83 -2.99 0.58
N GLU A 312 -19.33 -2.66 1.77
CA GLU A 312 -17.89 -2.51 2.03
C GLU A 312 -17.19 -3.84 2.30
N VAL A 313 -17.97 -4.89 2.58
CA VAL A 313 -17.50 -6.20 3.03
C VAL A 313 -17.76 -7.30 1.99
N MET A 314 -18.81 -7.13 1.18
CA MET A 314 -19.24 -8.14 0.22
C MET A 314 -18.20 -8.43 -0.85
N SER A 315 -18.21 -9.68 -1.33
CA SER A 315 -17.57 -10.03 -2.60
C SER A 315 -18.52 -9.66 -3.74
N SER A 316 -18.07 -8.78 -4.64
CA SER A 316 -18.84 -8.29 -5.79
C SER A 316 -17.98 -8.32 -7.07
N PRO A 317 -18.57 -8.60 -8.25
CA PRO A 317 -19.95 -9.05 -8.46
C PRO A 317 -20.19 -10.47 -7.90
N ALA A 318 -21.43 -10.75 -7.50
CA ALA A 318 -21.82 -12.10 -7.07
C ALA A 318 -21.77 -13.08 -8.24
N ILE A 319 -21.22 -14.27 -8.00
CA ILE A 319 -21.36 -15.39 -8.93
C ILE A 319 -22.70 -16.06 -8.68
N THR A 320 -23.58 -16.05 -9.67
CA THR A 320 -24.95 -16.56 -9.59
C THR A 320 -25.19 -17.73 -10.55
N VAL A 321 -26.28 -18.45 -10.35
CA VAL A 321 -26.74 -19.54 -11.22
C VAL A 321 -28.20 -19.27 -11.61
N GLY A 322 -28.60 -19.55 -12.86
CA GLY A 322 -29.99 -19.36 -13.28
C GLY A 322 -30.92 -20.44 -12.74
N VAL A 323 -32.20 -20.13 -12.53
CA VAL A 323 -33.23 -21.10 -12.07
C VAL A 323 -33.39 -22.32 -12.99
N GLU A 324 -33.27 -22.12 -14.31
CA GLU A 324 -33.37 -23.20 -15.32
C GLU A 324 -32.01 -23.85 -15.64
N THR A 325 -30.92 -23.43 -15.00
CA THR A 325 -29.60 -24.05 -15.21
C THR A 325 -29.63 -25.49 -14.69
N THR A 326 -29.01 -26.43 -15.42
CA THR A 326 -28.93 -27.84 -14.98
C THR A 326 -28.01 -27.98 -13.76
N LEU A 327 -28.21 -29.01 -12.94
CA LEU A 327 -27.32 -29.30 -11.81
C LEU A 327 -25.87 -29.58 -12.27
N ALA A 328 -25.66 -30.20 -13.43
CA ALA A 328 -24.32 -30.42 -13.98
C ALA A 328 -23.63 -29.11 -14.41
N ASP A 329 -24.37 -28.16 -14.97
CA ASP A 329 -23.86 -26.82 -15.29
C ASP A 329 -23.60 -26.00 -14.02
N ALA A 330 -24.47 -26.13 -13.01
CA ALA A 330 -24.27 -25.53 -11.69
C ALA A 330 -23.01 -26.11 -11.01
N GLU A 331 -22.78 -27.42 -11.11
CA GLU A 331 -21.59 -28.09 -10.56
C GLU A 331 -20.33 -27.52 -11.20
N ARG A 332 -20.32 -27.45 -12.54
CA ARG A 332 -19.24 -26.85 -13.31
C ARG A 332 -19.00 -25.41 -12.91
N THR A 333 -20.05 -24.63 -12.69
CA THR A 333 -19.95 -23.23 -12.24
C THR A 333 -19.31 -23.16 -10.84
N LEU A 334 -19.84 -23.89 -9.86
CA LEU A 334 -19.31 -23.90 -8.49
C LEU A 334 -17.85 -24.38 -8.42
N MET A 335 -17.50 -25.41 -9.20
CA MET A 335 -16.12 -25.89 -9.33
C MET A 335 -15.21 -24.86 -10.02
N ARG A 336 -15.68 -24.27 -11.11
CA ARG A 336 -14.94 -23.28 -11.91
C ARG A 336 -14.57 -22.05 -11.08
N TYR A 337 -15.52 -21.54 -10.30
CA TYR A 337 -15.33 -20.38 -9.43
C TYR A 337 -14.74 -20.75 -8.06
N ASN A 338 -14.55 -22.05 -7.78
CA ASN A 338 -14.11 -22.60 -6.50
C ASN A 338 -14.90 -22.06 -5.30
N ILE A 339 -16.22 -21.99 -5.46
CA ILE A 339 -17.17 -21.52 -4.45
C ILE A 339 -18.02 -22.68 -3.93
N ASN A 340 -18.41 -22.61 -2.65
CA ASN A 340 -19.20 -23.66 -2.01
C ASN A 340 -20.71 -23.45 -2.12
N ALA A 341 -21.14 -22.27 -2.52
CA ALA A 341 -22.53 -21.90 -2.72
C ALA A 341 -22.62 -20.72 -3.67
N ALA A 342 -23.76 -20.59 -4.33
CA ALA A 342 -24.08 -19.48 -5.21
C ALA A 342 -25.57 -19.08 -5.06
N PRO A 343 -25.90 -17.79 -5.12
CA PRO A 343 -27.28 -17.34 -5.27
C PRO A 343 -27.87 -17.85 -6.58
N VAL A 344 -29.12 -18.30 -6.53
CA VAL A 344 -29.91 -18.68 -7.70
C VAL A 344 -30.78 -17.49 -8.06
N VAL A 345 -30.75 -17.08 -9.34
CA VAL A 345 -31.45 -15.90 -9.85
C VAL A 345 -32.37 -16.24 -11.02
N ASP A 346 -33.38 -15.41 -11.24
CA ASP A 346 -34.18 -15.43 -12.47
C ASP A 346 -33.48 -14.68 -13.62
N ASP A 347 -34.12 -14.63 -14.79
CA ASP A 347 -33.61 -13.91 -15.97
C ASP A 347 -33.47 -12.39 -15.73
N GLY A 348 -34.15 -11.84 -14.73
CA GLY A 348 -34.11 -10.44 -14.32
C GLY A 348 -33.02 -10.11 -13.29
N GLY A 349 -32.30 -11.12 -12.78
CA GLY A 349 -31.29 -10.99 -11.74
C GLY A 349 -31.83 -10.93 -10.30
N ALA A 350 -33.12 -11.23 -10.11
CA ALA A 350 -33.76 -11.28 -8.80
C ALA A 350 -33.42 -12.58 -8.07
N LEU A 351 -33.27 -12.51 -6.75
CA LEU A 351 -32.91 -13.67 -5.91
C LEU A 351 -34.08 -14.65 -5.78
N MET A 352 -33.87 -15.90 -6.22
CA MET A 352 -34.85 -17.00 -6.14
C MET A 352 -34.50 -18.04 -5.07
N GLY A 353 -33.22 -18.14 -4.69
CA GLY A 353 -32.75 -19.07 -3.68
C GLY A 353 -31.23 -19.13 -3.61
N VAL A 354 -30.70 -20.16 -2.95
CA VAL A 354 -29.26 -20.47 -2.93
C VAL A 354 -29.07 -21.96 -3.20
N VAL A 355 -28.05 -22.29 -3.98
CA VAL A 355 -27.62 -23.67 -4.20
C VAL A 355 -26.22 -23.86 -3.62
N THR A 356 -25.98 -25.03 -3.02
CA THR A 356 -24.68 -25.37 -2.43
C THR A 356 -24.01 -26.49 -3.20
N ARG A 357 -22.68 -26.48 -3.23
CA ARG A 357 -21.86 -27.50 -3.88
C ARG A 357 -22.17 -28.90 -3.36
N GLN A 358 -22.41 -29.03 -2.05
CA GLN A 358 -22.76 -30.32 -1.45
C GLN A 358 -24.05 -30.91 -2.02
N VAL A 359 -25.05 -30.07 -2.32
CA VAL A 359 -26.32 -30.51 -2.92
C VAL A 359 -26.09 -30.91 -4.37
N VAL A 360 -25.38 -30.07 -5.12
CA VAL A 360 -25.12 -30.28 -6.54
C VAL A 360 -24.26 -31.52 -6.78
N ASP A 361 -23.11 -31.65 -6.12
CA ASP A 361 -22.19 -32.79 -6.27
C ASP A 361 -22.92 -34.12 -5.96
N LYS A 362 -23.80 -34.13 -4.92
CA LYS A 362 -24.62 -35.30 -4.61
C LYS A 362 -25.67 -35.59 -5.67
N ALA A 363 -26.36 -34.56 -6.16
CA ALA A 363 -27.40 -34.72 -7.17
C ALA A 363 -26.81 -35.26 -8.48
N VAL A 364 -25.66 -34.72 -8.92
CA VAL A 364 -24.93 -35.22 -10.09
C VAL A 364 -24.45 -36.66 -9.87
N TYR A 365 -23.89 -36.97 -8.69
CA TYR A 365 -23.50 -38.35 -8.34
C TYR A 365 -24.67 -39.34 -8.40
N HIS A 366 -25.88 -38.90 -8.08
CA HIS A 366 -27.12 -39.70 -8.16
C HIS A 366 -27.77 -39.68 -9.56
N GLY A 367 -27.10 -39.13 -10.58
CA GLY A 367 -27.59 -39.12 -11.96
C GLY A 367 -28.63 -38.04 -12.27
N LEU A 368 -28.79 -37.03 -11.40
CA LEU A 368 -29.74 -35.93 -11.57
C LEU A 368 -29.11 -34.71 -12.26
N GLY A 369 -28.02 -34.88 -12.99
CA GLY A 369 -27.25 -33.78 -13.58
C GLY A 369 -28.06 -32.88 -14.52
N GLU A 370 -29.02 -33.43 -15.26
CA GLU A 370 -29.88 -32.70 -16.20
C GLU A 370 -31.07 -32.00 -15.53
N ALA A 371 -31.35 -32.28 -14.25
CA ALA A 371 -32.45 -31.64 -13.55
C ALA A 371 -32.14 -30.15 -13.28
N PRO A 372 -33.14 -29.26 -13.29
CA PRO A 372 -32.92 -27.84 -13.10
C PRO A 372 -32.61 -27.51 -11.63
N VAL A 373 -31.78 -26.49 -11.41
CA VAL A 373 -31.39 -26.02 -10.07
C VAL A 373 -32.60 -25.64 -9.21
N ARG A 374 -33.67 -25.10 -9.80
CA ARG A 374 -34.88 -24.70 -9.06
C ARG A 374 -35.51 -25.81 -8.23
N ASP A 375 -35.34 -27.07 -8.63
CA ASP A 375 -35.95 -28.22 -7.96
C ASP A 375 -35.17 -28.63 -6.69
N TYR A 376 -33.92 -28.17 -6.55
CA TYR A 376 -33.00 -28.56 -5.47
C TYR A 376 -32.39 -27.39 -4.71
N MET A 377 -32.70 -26.14 -5.10
CA MET A 377 -32.24 -24.95 -4.40
C MET A 377 -32.95 -24.78 -3.05
N THR A 378 -32.28 -24.10 -2.11
CA THR A 378 -32.91 -23.63 -0.88
C THR A 378 -33.57 -22.28 -1.15
N THR A 379 -34.90 -22.23 -1.08
CA THR A 379 -35.71 -21.02 -1.31
C THR A 379 -35.77 -20.12 -0.07
N ASP A 380 -35.72 -20.70 1.13
CA ASP A 380 -35.67 -19.97 2.39
C ASP A 380 -34.25 -19.45 2.67
N CYS A 381 -33.91 -18.34 2.02
CA CYS A 381 -32.61 -17.70 2.10
C CYS A 381 -32.78 -16.25 2.58
N GLN A 382 -32.14 -15.92 3.70
CA GLN A 382 -32.04 -14.54 4.18
C GLN A 382 -31.14 -13.72 3.24
N HIS A 383 -31.38 -12.42 3.17
CA HIS A 383 -30.59 -11.48 2.37
C HIS A 383 -30.45 -10.15 3.12
N VAL A 384 -29.52 -9.30 2.69
CA VAL A 384 -29.31 -7.94 3.22
C VAL A 384 -29.25 -6.93 2.08
N SER A 385 -29.44 -5.65 2.39
CA SER A 385 -29.25 -4.56 1.42
C SER A 385 -27.78 -4.12 1.36
N VAL A 386 -27.37 -3.46 0.27
CA VAL A 386 -26.02 -2.85 0.16
C VAL A 386 -25.71 -1.88 1.31
N SER A 387 -26.74 -1.21 1.85
CA SER A 387 -26.66 -0.28 2.98
C SER A 387 -26.79 -0.92 4.36
N SER A 388 -27.09 -2.23 4.44
CA SER A 388 -27.29 -2.92 5.72
C SER A 388 -26.04 -2.87 6.59
N GLY A 389 -26.21 -2.64 7.89
CA GLY A 389 -25.12 -2.62 8.85
C GLY A 389 -24.52 -4.01 9.11
N LEU A 390 -23.28 -4.05 9.62
CA LEU A 390 -22.59 -5.32 9.88
C LEU A 390 -23.25 -6.18 10.96
N ASP A 391 -23.98 -5.58 11.91
CA ASP A 391 -24.70 -6.32 12.95
C ASP A 391 -25.83 -7.18 12.37
N GLU A 392 -26.56 -6.65 11.38
CA GLU A 392 -27.59 -7.40 10.65
C GLU A 392 -26.97 -8.57 9.87
N VAL A 393 -25.79 -8.35 9.27
CA VAL A 393 -25.01 -9.40 8.61
C VAL A 393 -24.58 -10.47 9.63
N ARG A 394 -24.09 -10.07 10.81
CA ARG A 394 -23.66 -10.98 11.89
C ARG A 394 -24.80 -11.84 12.37
N GLU A 395 -25.95 -11.24 12.65
CA GLU A 395 -27.16 -11.94 13.09
C GLU A 395 -27.57 -13.00 12.06
N LYS A 396 -27.71 -12.62 10.78
CA LYS A 396 -28.13 -13.53 9.71
C LYS A 396 -27.13 -14.67 9.45
N VAL A 397 -25.83 -14.42 9.58
CA VAL A 397 -24.79 -15.44 9.31
C VAL A 397 -24.55 -16.38 10.52
N ILE A 398 -24.57 -15.83 11.73
CA ILE A 398 -24.24 -16.54 12.97
C ILE A 398 -25.50 -17.17 13.59
N VAL A 399 -26.51 -16.35 13.90
CA VAL A 399 -27.72 -16.78 14.63
C VAL A 399 -28.59 -17.67 13.74
N HIS A 400 -28.88 -17.21 12.52
CA HIS A 400 -29.66 -17.98 11.55
C HIS A 400 -28.85 -19.06 10.81
N GLY A 401 -27.56 -19.16 11.12
CA GLY A 401 -26.74 -20.25 10.62
C GLY A 401 -26.47 -20.23 9.11
N GLN A 402 -26.75 -19.12 8.42
CA GLN A 402 -26.64 -19.05 6.98
C GLN A 402 -25.17 -18.93 6.52
N ARG A 403 -24.75 -19.79 5.58
CA ARG A 403 -23.33 -19.89 5.16
C ARG A 403 -22.93 -18.85 4.11
N LEU A 404 -23.87 -18.47 3.26
CA LEU A 404 -23.72 -17.47 2.20
C LEU A 404 -24.92 -16.54 2.26
N LEU A 405 -24.67 -15.25 2.43
CA LEU A 405 -25.68 -14.20 2.55
C LEU A 405 -25.67 -13.34 1.28
N PRO A 406 -26.68 -13.42 0.40
CA PRO A 406 -26.82 -12.51 -0.74
C PRO A 406 -27.02 -11.06 -0.29
N VAL A 407 -26.37 -10.14 -1.00
CA VAL A 407 -26.50 -8.69 -0.81
C VAL A 407 -27.25 -8.13 -2.02
N LEU A 408 -28.35 -7.44 -1.78
CA LEU A 408 -29.23 -6.89 -2.81
C LEU A 408 -29.03 -5.38 -2.95
N GLY A 409 -28.96 -4.92 -4.21
CA GLY A 409 -29.12 -3.52 -4.59
C GLY A 409 -30.20 -3.41 -5.66
N ASP A 410 -31.13 -2.47 -5.51
CA ASP A 410 -32.29 -2.28 -6.40
C ASP A 410 -33.01 -3.61 -6.77
N ALA A 411 -33.22 -4.48 -5.77
CA ALA A 411 -33.85 -5.81 -5.87
C ALA A 411 -33.09 -6.87 -6.69
N ARG A 412 -31.83 -6.61 -7.07
CA ARG A 412 -30.93 -7.57 -7.75
C ARG A 412 -29.79 -8.00 -6.86
N VAL A 413 -29.25 -9.20 -7.11
CA VAL A 413 -28.07 -9.69 -6.38
C VAL A 413 -26.82 -8.96 -6.86
N GLU A 414 -26.24 -8.10 -6.01
CA GLU A 414 -25.02 -7.33 -6.33
C GLU A 414 -23.75 -7.96 -5.73
N GLY A 415 -23.88 -8.69 -4.62
CA GLY A 415 -22.75 -9.29 -3.93
C GLY A 415 -23.15 -10.42 -2.99
N VAL A 416 -22.15 -11.05 -2.39
CA VAL A 416 -22.34 -12.09 -1.37
C VAL A 416 -21.37 -11.91 -0.21
N ILE A 417 -21.82 -12.24 1.00
CA ILE A 417 -21.00 -12.30 2.20
C ILE A 417 -20.99 -13.74 2.71
N THR A 418 -19.79 -14.32 2.88
CA THR A 418 -19.65 -15.67 3.44
C THR A 418 -19.29 -15.65 4.91
N ARG A 419 -19.53 -16.76 5.63
CA ARG A 419 -19.02 -16.96 7.00
C ARG A 419 -17.52 -16.70 7.14
N THR A 420 -16.73 -17.06 6.13
CA THR A 420 -15.29 -16.83 6.14
C THR A 420 -14.96 -15.34 6.04
N ASP A 421 -15.70 -14.58 5.25
CA ASP A 421 -15.54 -13.12 5.18
C ASP A 421 -15.88 -12.49 6.53
N LEU A 422 -16.95 -12.95 7.19
CA LEU A 422 -17.31 -12.49 8.52
C LEU A 422 -16.27 -12.86 9.59
N LEU A 423 -15.76 -14.10 9.60
CA LEU A 423 -14.74 -14.53 10.55
C LEU A 423 -13.41 -13.78 10.38
N LYS A 424 -13.03 -13.42 9.15
CA LYS A 424 -11.87 -12.57 8.90
C LYS A 424 -12.04 -11.19 9.53
N LEU A 425 -13.22 -10.59 9.38
CA LEU A 425 -13.55 -9.32 10.04
C LEU A 425 -13.51 -9.43 11.56
N LEU A 426 -14.14 -10.46 12.14
CA LEU A 426 -14.13 -10.68 13.60
C LEU A 426 -12.71 -10.91 14.13
N HIS A 427 -11.84 -11.59 13.36
CA HIS A 427 -10.44 -11.75 13.74
C HIS A 427 -9.66 -10.42 13.65
N GLU A 428 -9.97 -9.57 12.67
CA GLU A 428 -9.40 -8.22 12.59
C GLU A 428 -9.79 -7.37 13.81
N GLU A 429 -11.02 -7.51 14.31
CA GLU A 429 -11.54 -6.88 15.54
C GLU A 429 -10.89 -7.46 16.82
N LEU A 430 -10.73 -8.79 16.91
CA LEU A 430 -10.20 -9.46 18.11
C LEU A 430 -8.68 -9.31 18.31
N VAL A 431 -7.91 -8.96 17.26
CA VAL A 431 -6.44 -8.76 17.33
C VAL A 431 -6.09 -7.29 17.64
N GLU A 432 -6.98 -6.57 18.32
CA GLU A 432 -6.72 -5.24 18.85
C GLU A 432 -5.74 -5.30 20.04
N GLU A 433 -4.45 -5.10 19.75
CA GLU A 433 -3.56 -4.47 20.73
C GLU A 433 -4.04 -3.02 20.97
N PRO A 434 -4.05 -2.52 22.21
CA PRO A 434 -4.55 -1.20 22.56
C PRO A 434 -3.54 -0.13 22.13
N ARG A 435 -3.53 0.24 20.84
CA ARG A 435 -2.93 1.49 20.32
C ARG A 435 -3.62 1.95 19.03
N GLY A 436 -4.64 2.79 19.19
CA GLY A 436 -5.14 3.73 18.17
C GLY A 436 -5.87 3.12 16.96
N PRO A 437 -6.58 3.95 16.17
CA PRO A 437 -7.32 3.49 15.00
C PRO A 437 -6.35 2.90 13.97
N LYS A 438 -6.44 1.59 13.70
CA LYS A 438 -5.67 0.91 12.65
C LYS A 438 -6.10 1.44 11.27
N LYS A 439 -5.44 2.50 10.79
CA LYS A 439 -5.44 2.83 9.36
C LYS A 439 -5.02 1.58 8.58
N ARG A 440 -5.83 1.13 7.60
CA ARG A 440 -5.36 0.21 6.56
C ARG A 440 -4.00 0.70 6.09
N LYS A 441 -2.97 -0.15 6.15
CA LYS A 441 -1.57 0.27 5.94
C LYS A 441 -1.47 0.94 4.57
N ASN A 442 -1.24 2.25 4.56
CA ASN A 442 -1.13 3.03 3.34
C ASN A 442 0.35 3.10 2.95
N LEU A 443 0.68 2.65 1.74
CA LEU A 443 2.02 2.64 1.16
C LEU A 443 2.35 3.94 0.43
N ARG A 444 1.49 4.96 0.44
CA ARG A 444 1.71 6.25 -0.24
C ARG A 444 3.09 6.83 0.05
N SER A 445 3.47 6.95 1.33
CA SER A 445 4.79 7.50 1.69
C SER A 445 5.94 6.64 1.17
N LEU A 446 5.80 5.31 1.18
CA LEU A 446 6.82 4.40 0.65
C LEU A 446 6.91 4.48 -0.87
N MET A 447 5.77 4.64 -1.57
CA MET A 447 5.72 4.87 -3.00
C MET A 447 6.37 6.21 -3.36
N GLU A 448 6.12 7.27 -2.58
CA GLU A 448 6.71 8.60 -2.76
C GLU A 448 8.23 8.62 -2.49
N GLU A 449 8.70 7.80 -1.54
CA GLU A 449 10.12 7.61 -1.22
C GLU A 449 10.87 6.83 -2.31
N MET A 450 10.28 5.73 -2.79
CA MET A 450 10.96 4.74 -3.62
C MET A 450 10.79 4.94 -5.13
N LEU A 451 9.65 5.48 -5.58
CA LEU A 451 9.32 5.54 -6.99
C LEU A 451 9.74 6.88 -7.60
N PRO A 452 10.26 6.88 -8.84
CA PRO A 452 10.52 8.11 -9.54
C PRO A 452 9.22 8.88 -9.81
N ARG A 453 9.30 10.21 -9.87
CA ARG A 453 8.13 11.10 -10.03
C ARG A 453 7.26 10.75 -11.25
N TRP A 454 7.88 10.27 -12.34
CA TRP A 454 7.14 9.88 -13.53
C TRP A 454 6.29 8.62 -13.29
N ALA A 455 6.81 7.62 -12.57
CA ALA A 455 6.07 6.38 -12.27
C ALA A 455 4.90 6.64 -11.32
N LEU A 456 5.10 7.49 -10.31
CA LEU A 456 4.01 7.95 -9.44
C LEU A 456 2.90 8.66 -10.20
N ARG A 457 3.26 9.45 -11.22
CA ARG A 457 2.29 10.14 -12.07
C ARG A 457 1.44 9.14 -12.84
N ILE A 458 2.05 8.14 -13.46
CA ILE A 458 1.33 7.06 -14.16
C ILE A 458 0.28 6.41 -13.22
N LEU A 459 0.66 6.10 -11.98
CA LEU A 459 -0.24 5.46 -11.02
C LEU A 459 -1.38 6.37 -10.56
N ARG A 460 -1.13 7.68 -10.42
CA ARG A 460 -2.16 8.68 -10.07
C ARG A 460 -3.12 8.90 -11.24
N ASP A 461 -2.59 9.08 -12.44
CA ASP A 461 -3.37 9.26 -13.68
C ASP A 461 -4.26 8.03 -13.93
N ALA A 462 -3.74 6.82 -13.67
CA ALA A 462 -4.52 5.59 -13.73
C ALA A 462 -5.70 5.58 -12.74
N GLY A 463 -5.50 6.12 -11.54
CA GLY A 463 -6.56 6.32 -10.55
C GLY A 463 -7.67 7.25 -11.05
N GLU A 464 -7.30 8.41 -11.55
CA GLU A 464 -8.23 9.42 -12.07
C GLU A 464 -9.04 8.89 -13.27
N VAL A 465 -8.38 8.25 -14.24
CA VAL A 465 -9.05 7.62 -15.38
C VAL A 465 -10.01 6.52 -14.94
N SER A 466 -9.65 5.75 -13.90
CA SER A 466 -10.53 4.69 -13.40
C SER A 466 -11.79 5.25 -12.74
N GLU A 467 -11.67 6.35 -11.98
CA GLU A 467 -12.80 7.01 -11.32
C GLU A 467 -13.79 7.61 -12.33
N GLU A 468 -13.29 8.25 -13.40
CA GLU A 468 -14.12 8.76 -14.50
C GLU A 468 -14.92 7.68 -15.23
N LEU A 469 -14.35 6.48 -15.33
CA LEU A 469 -14.98 5.33 -15.98
C LEU A 469 -15.89 4.53 -15.03
N GLY A 470 -15.92 4.87 -13.74
CA GLY A 470 -16.62 4.09 -12.71
C GLY A 470 -15.99 2.71 -12.46
N TYR A 471 -14.70 2.56 -12.72
CA TYR A 471 -13.94 1.33 -12.51
C TYR A 471 -13.05 1.44 -11.27
N ARG A 472 -12.56 0.29 -10.79
CA ARG A 472 -11.54 0.25 -9.74
C ARG A 472 -10.21 -0.21 -10.29
N ALA A 473 -9.16 0.57 -10.03
CA ALA A 473 -7.80 0.29 -10.49
C ALA A 473 -6.87 -0.09 -9.33
N TYR A 474 -6.05 -1.11 -9.58
CA TYR A 474 -5.08 -1.63 -8.62
C TYR A 474 -3.75 -1.85 -9.29
N VAL A 475 -2.65 -1.46 -8.65
CA VAL A 475 -1.33 -1.98 -9.01
C VAL A 475 -1.08 -3.27 -8.21
N VAL A 476 -0.59 -4.32 -8.86
CA VAL A 476 -0.62 -5.68 -8.29
C VAL A 476 0.72 -6.42 -8.43
N GLY A 477 0.88 -7.51 -7.70
CA GLY A 477 1.87 -8.52 -8.03
C GLY A 477 3.31 -8.22 -7.59
N GLY A 478 4.25 -8.50 -8.49
CA GLY A 478 5.69 -8.40 -8.22
C GLY A 478 6.12 -6.99 -7.85
N PHE A 479 5.50 -5.97 -8.47
CA PHE A 479 5.70 -4.56 -8.15
C PHE A 479 5.44 -4.26 -6.67
N VAL A 480 4.29 -4.68 -6.16
CA VAL A 480 3.89 -4.41 -4.76
C VAL A 480 4.76 -5.19 -3.78
N ARG A 481 5.10 -6.43 -4.10
CA ARG A 481 6.04 -7.25 -3.31
C ARG A 481 7.40 -6.57 -3.20
N ASP A 482 7.96 -6.15 -4.33
CA ASP A 482 9.30 -5.58 -4.38
C ASP A 482 9.35 -4.21 -3.70
N LEU A 483 8.28 -3.41 -3.81
CA LEU A 483 8.10 -2.18 -3.03
C LEU A 483 8.14 -2.46 -1.52
N LEU A 484 7.42 -3.48 -1.03
CA LEU A 484 7.46 -3.86 0.40
C LEU A 484 8.84 -4.40 0.84
N LEU A 485 9.58 -5.03 -0.07
CA LEU A 485 10.94 -5.51 0.16
C LEU A 485 12.00 -4.41 0.00
N ARG A 486 11.60 -3.16 -0.28
CA ARG A 486 12.50 -2.03 -0.58
C ARG A 486 13.49 -2.36 -1.71
N ARG A 487 13.00 -3.01 -2.76
CA ARG A 487 13.73 -3.29 -3.99
C ARG A 487 13.17 -2.45 -5.13
N GLU A 488 14.03 -1.93 -5.98
CA GLU A 488 13.60 -1.22 -7.19
C GLU A 488 12.96 -2.20 -8.16
N ASN A 489 11.69 -1.94 -8.50
CA ASN A 489 10.98 -2.62 -9.55
C ASN A 489 10.06 -1.61 -10.24
N LEU A 490 10.28 -1.40 -11.54
CA LEU A 490 9.50 -0.48 -12.37
C LEU A 490 8.66 -1.26 -13.40
N ASP A 491 8.34 -2.52 -13.13
CA ASP A 491 7.41 -3.31 -13.92
C ASP A 491 5.99 -3.07 -13.39
N ILE A 492 5.29 -2.09 -13.97
CA ILE A 492 3.98 -1.66 -13.47
C ILE A 492 2.88 -2.52 -14.12
N ASP A 493 2.29 -3.39 -13.30
CA ASP A 493 1.12 -4.20 -13.60
C ASP A 493 -0.15 -3.58 -13.00
N ILE A 494 -1.06 -3.10 -13.85
CA ILE A 494 -2.35 -2.54 -13.45
C ILE A 494 -3.47 -3.55 -13.71
N VAL A 495 -4.27 -3.84 -12.69
CA VAL A 495 -5.51 -4.62 -12.80
C VAL A 495 -6.72 -3.72 -12.63
N ILE A 496 -7.66 -3.84 -13.55
CA ILE A 496 -8.91 -3.07 -13.59
C ILE A 496 -10.10 -4.01 -13.30
N GLU A 497 -10.84 -3.74 -12.22
CA GLU A 497 -12.19 -4.30 -12.03
C GLU A 497 -13.16 -3.51 -12.91
N GLY A 498 -13.30 -3.96 -14.17
CA GLY A 498 -14.02 -3.26 -15.23
C GLY A 498 -13.59 -3.75 -16.61
N ASP A 499 -13.60 -2.88 -17.61
CA ASP A 499 -13.01 -3.16 -18.93
C ASP A 499 -11.60 -2.55 -19.02
N GLY A 500 -10.58 -3.40 -18.87
CA GLY A 500 -9.18 -2.99 -18.93
C GLY A 500 -8.74 -2.51 -20.32
N ILE A 501 -9.36 -3.00 -21.41
CA ILE A 501 -9.03 -2.55 -22.77
C ILE A 501 -9.58 -1.14 -22.98
N ARG A 502 -10.83 -0.90 -22.57
CA ARG A 502 -11.42 0.44 -22.62
C ARG A 502 -10.63 1.43 -21.77
N PHE A 503 -10.28 1.05 -20.54
CA PHE A 503 -9.40 1.84 -19.68
C PHE A 503 -8.08 2.21 -20.37
N ALA A 504 -7.39 1.23 -20.97
CA ALA A 504 -6.13 1.48 -21.66
C ALA A 504 -6.29 2.40 -22.88
N LYS A 505 -7.39 2.31 -23.63
CA LYS A 505 -7.66 3.23 -24.75
C LYS A 505 -7.84 4.67 -24.28
N VAL A 506 -8.62 4.89 -23.23
CA VAL A 506 -8.85 6.23 -22.66
C VAL A 506 -7.57 6.82 -22.10
N MET A 507 -6.78 6.02 -21.38
CA MET A 507 -5.49 6.44 -20.86
C MET A 507 -4.49 6.79 -21.99
N ALA A 508 -4.49 6.01 -23.07
CA ALA A 508 -3.67 6.29 -24.25
C ALA A 508 -4.10 7.59 -24.97
N GLU A 509 -5.40 7.87 -25.08
CA GLU A 509 -5.90 9.13 -25.66
C GLU A 509 -5.50 10.34 -24.81
N ARG A 510 -5.69 10.26 -23.49
CA ARG A 510 -5.34 11.33 -22.53
C ARG A 510 -3.86 11.72 -22.59
N HIS A 511 -2.98 10.73 -22.66
CA HIS A 511 -1.53 10.94 -22.60
C HIS A 511 -0.84 10.81 -23.97
N ARG A 512 -1.59 10.69 -25.06
CA ARG A 512 -1.10 10.50 -26.44
C ARG A 512 -0.12 9.31 -26.56
N LEU A 513 -0.45 8.21 -25.91
CA LEU A 513 0.34 6.98 -25.89
C LEU A 513 -0.09 6.02 -27.00
N ARG A 514 0.72 5.00 -27.25
CA ARG A 514 0.32 3.88 -28.12
C ARG A 514 -0.23 2.76 -27.26
N VAL A 515 -1.34 2.16 -27.68
CA VAL A 515 -1.92 0.98 -27.00
C VAL A 515 -1.85 -0.25 -27.91
N ARG A 516 -1.50 -1.41 -27.34
CA ARG A 516 -1.61 -2.71 -27.99
C ARG A 516 -2.56 -3.59 -27.19
N SER A 517 -3.74 -3.86 -27.71
CA SER A 517 -4.75 -4.68 -27.05
C SER A 517 -4.71 -6.13 -27.54
N HIS A 518 -4.90 -7.07 -26.61
CA HIS A 518 -5.05 -8.50 -26.87
C HIS A 518 -6.44 -8.94 -26.38
N GLU A 519 -7.45 -8.87 -27.26
CA GLU A 519 -8.85 -9.12 -26.89
C GLU A 519 -9.08 -10.51 -26.28
N ARG A 520 -8.44 -11.55 -26.83
CA ARG A 520 -8.57 -12.93 -26.35
C ARG A 520 -8.16 -13.10 -24.87
N PHE A 521 -7.22 -12.29 -24.39
CA PHE A 521 -6.73 -12.34 -23.01
C PHE A 521 -7.26 -11.19 -22.15
N LYS A 522 -8.05 -10.29 -22.72
CA LYS A 522 -8.54 -9.06 -22.09
C LYS A 522 -7.42 -8.22 -21.44
N THR A 523 -6.26 -8.18 -22.10
CA THR A 523 -5.09 -7.39 -21.68
C THR A 523 -4.77 -6.32 -22.71
N ALA A 524 -4.12 -5.26 -22.25
CA ALA A 524 -3.60 -4.19 -23.09
C ALA A 524 -2.24 -3.74 -22.57
N VAL A 525 -1.36 -3.33 -23.48
CA VAL A 525 -0.04 -2.77 -23.15
C VAL A 525 -0.02 -1.32 -23.59
N LEU A 526 0.24 -0.42 -22.65
CA LEU A 526 0.47 1.00 -22.91
C LEU A 526 1.95 1.22 -23.17
N VAL A 527 2.28 1.89 -24.28
CA VAL A 527 3.66 2.14 -24.70
C VAL A 527 3.91 3.65 -24.72
N TYR A 528 4.83 4.09 -23.86
CA TYR A 528 5.23 5.48 -23.70
C TYR A 528 6.23 5.91 -24.79
N PRO A 529 6.40 7.23 -25.04
CA PRO A 529 7.29 7.74 -26.08
C PRO A 529 8.77 7.33 -25.92
N ASP A 530 9.22 7.12 -24.68
CA ASP A 530 10.56 6.63 -24.32
C ASP A 530 10.71 5.10 -24.46
N GLY A 531 9.63 4.40 -24.84
CA GLY A 531 9.58 2.95 -24.99
C GLY A 531 9.21 2.20 -23.71
N TYR A 532 8.96 2.89 -22.59
CA TYR A 532 8.49 2.28 -21.36
C TYR A 532 7.09 1.66 -21.54
N LYS A 533 6.83 0.54 -20.87
CA LYS A 533 5.60 -0.24 -21.02
C LYS A 533 4.89 -0.39 -19.69
N VAL A 534 3.56 -0.26 -19.73
CA VAL A 534 2.68 -0.54 -18.60
C VAL A 534 1.68 -1.58 -19.03
N ASP A 535 1.61 -2.68 -18.28
CA ASP A 535 0.69 -3.76 -18.55
C ASP A 535 -0.63 -3.50 -17.83
N VAL A 536 -1.73 -3.61 -18.58
CA VAL A 536 -3.09 -3.44 -18.10
C VAL A 536 -3.85 -4.74 -18.32
N ALA A 537 -4.35 -5.31 -17.24
CA ALA A 537 -5.19 -6.50 -17.27
C ALA A 537 -6.58 -6.20 -16.73
N THR A 538 -7.59 -6.79 -17.36
CA THR A 538 -8.92 -6.87 -16.75
C THR A 538 -8.87 -7.90 -15.63
N ALA A 539 -9.42 -7.57 -14.45
CA ALA A 539 -9.59 -8.52 -13.36
C ALA A 539 -10.37 -9.74 -13.87
N ARG A 540 -9.73 -10.91 -13.78
CA ARG A 540 -10.21 -12.10 -14.46
C ARG A 540 -10.13 -13.36 -13.62
N LEU A 541 -11.08 -14.24 -13.84
CA LEU A 541 -10.97 -15.63 -13.40
C LEU A 541 -10.33 -16.45 -14.53
N GLU A 542 -9.35 -17.28 -14.17
CA GLU A 542 -8.73 -18.26 -15.07
C GLU A 542 -9.26 -19.65 -14.75
N TYR A 543 -9.87 -20.31 -15.74
CA TYR A 543 -10.28 -21.71 -15.63
C TYR A 543 -9.41 -22.57 -16.54
N TYR A 544 -8.85 -23.65 -15.99
CA TYR A 544 -8.08 -24.65 -16.73
C TYR A 544 -8.97 -25.87 -16.99
N GLU A 545 -9.34 -26.10 -18.24
CA GLU A 545 -10.13 -27.29 -18.61
C GLU A 545 -9.38 -28.59 -18.29
N ARG A 546 -8.04 -28.57 -18.38
CA ARG A 546 -7.16 -29.71 -18.17
C ARG A 546 -5.84 -29.24 -17.55
N PRO A 547 -5.19 -30.04 -16.68
CA PRO A 547 -3.85 -29.75 -16.14
C PRO A 547 -2.84 -29.39 -17.24
N GLY A 548 -2.15 -28.25 -17.12
CA GLY A 548 -1.14 -27.78 -18.08
C GLY A 548 -1.66 -27.02 -19.32
N ALA A 549 -2.99 -26.88 -19.50
CA ALA A 549 -3.58 -26.12 -20.61
C ALA A 549 -3.49 -24.59 -20.41
N LEU A 550 -3.77 -23.82 -21.47
CA LEU A 550 -3.97 -22.37 -21.36
C LEU A 550 -5.35 -22.08 -20.74
N PRO A 551 -5.49 -21.08 -19.86
CA PRO A 551 -6.76 -20.79 -19.19
C PRO A 551 -7.75 -20.02 -20.08
N THR A 552 -9.05 -20.19 -19.81
CA THR A 552 -10.15 -19.37 -20.36
C THR A 552 -10.47 -18.21 -19.40
N VAL A 553 -10.76 -17.00 -19.93
CA VAL A 553 -10.81 -15.72 -19.20
C VAL A 553 -12.22 -15.11 -19.14
N GLU A 554 -12.75 -14.85 -17.93
CA GLU A 554 -14.02 -14.14 -17.67
C GLU A 554 -13.84 -12.96 -16.70
N HIS A 555 -14.78 -11.99 -16.68
CA HIS A 555 -14.72 -10.84 -15.74
C HIS A 555 -14.87 -11.33 -14.30
N SER A 556 -14.04 -10.84 -13.38
CA SER A 556 -14.12 -11.21 -11.96
C SER A 556 -13.63 -10.10 -11.04
N SER A 557 -13.71 -10.34 -9.73
CA SER A 557 -13.15 -9.46 -8.70
C SER A 557 -11.63 -9.60 -8.58
N LEU A 558 -10.98 -8.57 -8.05
CA LEU A 558 -9.56 -8.54 -7.71
C LEU A 558 -9.17 -9.75 -6.84
N LYS A 559 -10.01 -10.13 -5.88
CA LYS A 559 -9.77 -11.29 -5.01
C LYS A 559 -9.61 -12.59 -5.82
N LEU A 560 -10.45 -12.80 -6.85
CA LEU A 560 -10.38 -13.96 -7.72
C LEU A 560 -9.20 -13.88 -8.69
N ASP A 561 -8.86 -12.70 -9.21
CA ASP A 561 -7.65 -12.49 -10.02
C ASP A 561 -6.36 -12.75 -9.23
N LEU A 562 -6.33 -12.38 -7.95
CA LEU A 562 -5.18 -12.66 -7.10
C LEU A 562 -5.10 -14.14 -6.70
N TYR A 563 -6.23 -14.85 -6.60
CA TYR A 563 -6.27 -16.28 -6.21
C TYR A 563 -5.63 -17.22 -7.24
N ARG A 564 -5.69 -16.88 -8.54
CA ARG A 564 -5.08 -17.68 -9.63
C ARG A 564 -3.57 -17.54 -9.73
N ARG A 565 -2.94 -16.65 -8.94
CA ARG A 565 -1.49 -16.42 -8.96
C ARG A 565 -0.72 -17.58 -8.35
N ASP A 566 0.59 -17.53 -8.46
CA ASP A 566 1.47 -18.63 -8.07
C ASP A 566 1.66 -18.75 -6.54
N PHE A 567 2.07 -17.65 -5.90
CA PHE A 567 2.45 -17.60 -4.49
C PHE A 567 1.78 -16.45 -3.76
N THR A 568 1.54 -16.64 -2.46
CA THR A 568 0.96 -15.62 -1.58
C THR A 568 1.68 -14.30 -1.69
N ILE A 569 3.02 -14.29 -1.67
CA ILE A 569 3.85 -13.07 -1.80
C ILE A 569 3.59 -12.25 -3.07
N ASN A 570 2.99 -12.85 -4.11
CA ASN A 570 2.66 -12.20 -5.38
C ASN A 570 1.17 -11.83 -5.49
N THR A 571 0.41 -11.94 -4.40
CA THR A 571 -1.03 -11.64 -4.33
C THR A 571 -1.34 -10.29 -3.69
N LEU A 572 -0.33 -9.45 -3.50
CA LEU A 572 -0.53 -8.11 -2.95
C LEU A 572 -1.05 -7.16 -4.03
N ALA A 573 -1.91 -6.25 -3.62
CA ALA A 573 -2.44 -5.19 -4.47
C ALA A 573 -2.47 -3.85 -3.72
N VAL A 574 -2.35 -2.75 -4.45
CA VAL A 574 -2.47 -1.39 -3.90
C VAL A 574 -3.53 -0.65 -4.71
N SER A 575 -4.51 -0.05 -4.01
CA SER A 575 -5.55 0.77 -4.64
C SER A 575 -4.96 2.04 -5.23
N LEU A 576 -5.37 2.34 -6.47
CA LEU A 576 -5.01 3.55 -7.20
C LEU A 576 -6.13 4.60 -7.17
N GLU A 577 -7.31 4.29 -6.61
CA GLU A 577 -8.42 5.25 -6.50
C GLU A 577 -7.97 6.51 -5.74
N PRO A 578 -8.31 7.74 -6.20
CA PRO A 578 -7.81 8.97 -5.57
C PRO A 578 -8.10 9.07 -4.05
N SER A 579 -9.31 8.67 -3.63
CA SER A 579 -9.74 8.65 -2.22
C SER A 579 -9.00 7.62 -1.36
N ARG A 580 -8.47 6.55 -1.98
CA ARG A 580 -7.83 5.41 -1.30
C ARG A 580 -6.39 5.15 -1.78
N PHE A 581 -5.79 6.10 -2.47
CA PHE A 581 -4.51 5.91 -3.15
C PHE A 581 -3.42 5.48 -2.15
N GLY A 582 -2.76 4.38 -2.49
CA GLY A 582 -1.72 3.77 -1.67
C GLY A 582 -2.24 2.75 -0.65
N GLN A 583 -3.55 2.52 -0.56
CA GLN A 583 -4.11 1.51 0.36
C GLN A 583 -3.71 0.09 -0.06
N LEU A 584 -2.99 -0.61 0.83
CA LEU A 584 -2.57 -2.00 0.60
C LEU A 584 -3.71 -2.98 0.87
N ILE A 585 -3.88 -3.94 -0.05
CA ILE A 585 -4.85 -5.03 -0.01
C ILE A 585 -4.09 -6.36 0.04
N ASP A 586 -4.40 -7.19 1.04
CA ASP A 586 -3.80 -8.51 1.26
C ASP A 586 -4.87 -9.52 1.69
N PHE A 587 -5.38 -10.33 0.76
CA PHE A 587 -6.44 -11.31 1.04
C PHE A 587 -5.91 -12.65 1.59
N PHE A 588 -4.64 -12.95 1.36
CA PHE A 588 -4.04 -14.29 1.52
C PHE A 588 -2.90 -14.34 2.55
N GLY A 589 -2.61 -13.23 3.23
CA GLY A 589 -1.59 -13.17 4.27
C GLY A 589 -0.16 -13.06 3.72
N ALA A 590 -0.02 -12.49 2.53
CA ALA A 590 1.25 -12.27 1.85
C ALA A 590 2.24 -11.44 2.70
N ARG A 591 1.74 -10.47 3.47
CA ARG A 591 2.57 -9.67 4.39
C ARG A 591 3.22 -10.52 5.47
N ARG A 592 2.48 -11.47 6.03
CA ARG A 592 3.01 -12.41 7.04
C ARG A 592 4.07 -13.30 6.40
N ASP A 593 3.81 -13.82 5.21
CA ASP A 593 4.74 -14.71 4.52
C ASP A 593 6.03 -13.99 4.10
N ILE A 594 5.95 -12.72 3.69
CA ILE A 594 7.12 -11.84 3.47
C ILE A 594 7.91 -11.64 4.77
N LYS A 595 7.21 -11.36 5.89
CA LYS A 595 7.85 -11.18 7.21
C LYS A 595 8.54 -12.46 7.68
N GLU A 596 7.91 -13.61 7.47
CA GLU A 596 8.44 -14.95 7.77
C GLU A 596 9.50 -15.42 6.77
N ARG A 597 9.70 -14.70 5.65
CA ARG A 597 10.55 -15.08 4.52
C ARG A 597 10.22 -16.47 3.98
N THR A 598 8.94 -16.71 3.70
CA THR A 598 8.45 -18.01 3.20
C THR A 598 7.76 -17.92 1.84
N ILE A 599 8.01 -18.91 0.98
CA ILE A 599 7.27 -19.11 -0.27
C ILE A 599 6.15 -20.13 -0.01
N LYS A 600 4.89 -19.68 -0.14
CA LYS A 600 3.69 -20.49 0.01
C LYS A 600 2.83 -20.39 -1.25
N VAL A 601 2.32 -21.52 -1.72
CA VAL A 601 1.28 -21.54 -2.77
C VAL A 601 -0.07 -21.12 -2.19
N ILE A 602 -0.94 -20.58 -3.05
CA ILE A 602 -2.27 -20.12 -2.66
C ILE A 602 -3.21 -21.30 -2.37
N HIS A 603 -3.14 -22.38 -3.16
CA HIS A 603 -3.97 -23.57 -3.01
C HIS A 603 -3.20 -24.86 -3.36
N ASN A 604 -3.72 -26.00 -2.92
CA ASN A 604 -3.03 -27.29 -3.00
C ASN A 604 -2.85 -27.82 -4.44
N LEU A 605 -3.69 -27.37 -5.37
CA LEU A 605 -3.65 -27.78 -6.79
C LEU A 605 -2.76 -26.87 -7.66
N SER A 606 -2.10 -25.86 -7.07
CA SER A 606 -1.33 -24.84 -7.83
C SER A 606 -0.28 -25.45 -8.78
N PHE A 607 0.45 -26.48 -8.35
CA PHE A 607 1.44 -27.17 -9.21
C PHE A 607 0.83 -28.21 -10.15
N VAL A 608 -0.42 -28.62 -9.93
CA VAL A 608 -1.16 -29.51 -10.84
C VAL A 608 -1.70 -28.70 -12.01
N GLU A 609 -2.25 -27.52 -11.74
CA GLU A 609 -2.69 -26.57 -12.77
C GLU A 609 -1.51 -26.09 -13.62
N ASP A 610 -0.40 -25.74 -12.98
CA ASP A 610 0.80 -25.25 -13.65
C ASP A 610 2.10 -25.75 -13.02
N PRO A 611 2.68 -26.86 -13.55
CA PRO A 611 3.94 -27.40 -13.07
C PRO A 611 5.15 -26.44 -13.20
N THR A 612 5.10 -25.44 -14.09
CA THR A 612 6.21 -24.47 -14.24
C THR A 612 6.39 -23.61 -12.98
N ARG A 613 5.37 -23.53 -12.12
CA ARG A 613 5.45 -22.87 -10.81
C ARG A 613 6.50 -23.50 -9.88
N VAL A 614 6.91 -24.75 -10.11
CA VAL A 614 8.02 -25.35 -9.36
C VAL A 614 9.33 -24.61 -9.59
N LEU A 615 9.66 -24.33 -10.86
CA LEU A 615 10.86 -23.57 -11.22
C LEU A 615 10.77 -22.14 -10.68
N ARG A 616 9.59 -21.52 -10.75
CA ARG A 616 9.34 -20.20 -10.16
C ARG A 616 9.53 -20.18 -8.65
N ALA A 617 9.05 -21.19 -7.93
CA ALA A 617 9.19 -21.31 -6.47
C ALA A 617 10.66 -21.34 -6.08
N VAL A 618 11.45 -22.17 -6.77
CA VAL A 618 12.89 -22.30 -6.55
C VAL A 618 13.61 -20.99 -6.89
N ARG A 619 13.28 -20.36 -8.02
CA ARG A 619 13.85 -19.06 -8.42
C ARG A 619 13.56 -17.98 -7.37
N PHE A 620 12.31 -17.81 -6.95
CA PHE A 620 11.94 -16.80 -5.95
C PHE A 620 12.52 -17.10 -4.56
N SER A 621 12.60 -18.38 -4.17
CA SER A 621 13.27 -18.81 -2.95
C SER A 621 14.71 -18.29 -2.91
N ARG A 622 15.47 -18.42 -4.00
CA ARG A 622 16.85 -17.95 -4.07
C ARG A 622 16.97 -16.43 -4.27
N ARG A 623 16.18 -15.85 -5.18
CA ARG A 623 16.18 -14.40 -5.47
C ARG A 623 15.89 -13.54 -4.24
N PHE A 624 15.00 -13.99 -3.35
CA PHE A 624 14.62 -13.26 -2.14
C PHE A 624 15.27 -13.78 -0.86
N GLY A 625 16.00 -14.90 -0.91
CA GLY A 625 16.54 -15.56 0.29
C GLY A 625 15.43 -16.11 1.20
N PHE A 626 14.32 -16.55 0.61
CA PHE A 626 13.18 -17.11 1.32
C PHE A 626 13.30 -18.63 1.42
N ARG A 627 12.57 -19.24 2.34
CA ARG A 627 12.46 -20.70 2.45
C ARG A 627 11.15 -21.17 1.84
N ILE A 628 11.17 -22.28 1.11
CA ILE A 628 9.94 -22.92 0.63
C ILE A 628 9.24 -23.57 1.83
N ALA A 629 7.97 -23.25 2.06
CA ALA A 629 7.22 -23.82 3.17
C ALA A 629 7.10 -25.35 3.04
N ARG A 630 7.12 -26.07 4.16
CA ARG A 630 7.12 -27.54 4.19
C ARG A 630 5.96 -28.15 3.38
N HIS A 631 4.75 -27.59 3.54
CA HIS A 631 3.57 -28.02 2.78
C HIS A 631 3.75 -27.80 1.27
N THR A 632 4.24 -26.63 0.87
CA THR A 632 4.54 -26.31 -0.54
C THR A 632 5.59 -27.24 -1.12
N ALA A 633 6.68 -27.53 -0.39
CA ALA A 633 7.70 -28.48 -0.82
C ALA A 633 7.14 -29.91 -1.01
N ASN A 634 6.24 -30.35 -0.13
CA ASN A 634 5.56 -31.64 -0.28
C ASN A 634 4.68 -31.69 -1.54
N LEU A 635 3.95 -30.62 -1.84
CA LEU A 635 3.14 -30.52 -3.06
C LEU A 635 4.02 -30.56 -4.32
N MET A 636 5.16 -29.85 -4.33
CA MET A 636 6.11 -29.90 -5.45
C MET A 636 6.60 -31.33 -5.71
N LYS A 637 6.93 -32.08 -4.65
CA LYS A 637 7.35 -33.50 -4.75
C LYS A 637 6.26 -34.39 -5.31
N ASN A 638 4.99 -34.14 -4.97
CA ASN A 638 3.87 -34.91 -5.50
C ASN A 638 3.65 -34.69 -7.00
N THR A 639 3.98 -33.51 -7.54
CA THR A 639 3.88 -33.22 -8.98
C THR A 639 4.69 -34.21 -9.82
N MET A 640 5.82 -34.71 -9.32
CA MET A 640 6.64 -35.68 -10.06
C MET A 640 6.01 -37.06 -10.20
N LYS A 641 5.13 -37.45 -9.27
CA LYS A 641 4.44 -38.75 -9.32
C LYS A 641 3.33 -38.78 -10.37
N LEU A 642 2.85 -37.61 -10.81
CA LEU A 642 1.67 -37.47 -11.66
C LEU A 642 2.00 -37.36 -13.16
N ASP A 643 3.29 -37.44 -13.54
CA ASP A 643 3.80 -37.30 -14.91
C ASP A 643 3.19 -36.13 -15.70
N LEU A 644 2.97 -35.00 -15.01
CA LEU A 644 2.30 -33.84 -15.60
C LEU A 644 3.19 -33.06 -16.58
N MET A 645 4.49 -33.39 -16.67
CA MET A 645 5.45 -32.69 -17.52
C MET A 645 5.24 -32.93 -19.01
N GLY A 646 4.71 -34.08 -19.40
CA GLY A 646 4.28 -34.32 -20.79
C GLY A 646 3.20 -33.34 -21.26
N LYS A 647 2.46 -32.72 -20.33
CA LYS A 647 1.32 -31.85 -20.63
C LYS A 647 1.65 -30.36 -20.68
N VAL A 648 2.85 -29.95 -20.23
CA VAL A 648 3.25 -28.53 -20.19
C VAL A 648 3.83 -28.09 -21.53
N SER A 649 3.49 -26.87 -21.98
CA SER A 649 4.10 -26.28 -23.18
C SER A 649 5.62 -26.10 -23.02
N GLY A 650 6.39 -26.55 -24.02
CA GLY A 650 7.85 -26.46 -24.03
C GLY A 650 8.38 -25.04 -23.91
N SER A 651 7.73 -24.09 -24.59
CA SER A 651 8.07 -22.67 -24.57
C SER A 651 7.99 -22.05 -23.17
N ARG A 652 6.97 -22.41 -22.38
CA ARG A 652 6.80 -21.94 -21.00
C ARG A 652 7.88 -22.49 -20.08
N LEU A 653 8.23 -23.77 -20.27
CA LEU A 653 9.32 -24.40 -19.53
C LEU A 653 10.66 -23.72 -19.86
N LEU A 654 10.92 -23.46 -21.14
CA LEU A 654 12.11 -22.75 -21.59
C LEU A 654 12.19 -21.35 -20.99
N GLU A 655 11.08 -20.61 -20.95
CA GLU A 655 11.05 -19.27 -20.40
C GLU A 655 11.40 -19.25 -18.90
N GLU A 656 10.83 -20.14 -18.10
CA GLU A 656 11.18 -20.22 -16.68
C GLU A 656 12.60 -20.72 -16.43
N LEU A 657 13.08 -21.69 -17.23
CA LEU A 657 14.47 -22.13 -17.17
C LEU A 657 15.42 -21.00 -17.55
N LYS A 658 15.13 -20.27 -18.63
CA LYS A 658 15.90 -19.11 -19.06
C LYS A 658 15.92 -18.03 -17.97
N ASN A 659 14.79 -17.77 -17.29
CA ASN A 659 14.73 -16.83 -16.18
C ASN A 659 15.65 -17.24 -15.01
N ILE A 660 15.80 -18.54 -14.74
CA ILE A 660 16.77 -19.04 -13.75
C ILE A 660 18.20 -18.83 -14.25
N LEU A 661 18.50 -19.22 -15.49
CA LEU A 661 19.86 -19.19 -16.05
C LEU A 661 20.36 -17.76 -16.31
N CYS A 662 19.48 -16.80 -16.61
CA CYS A 662 19.85 -15.40 -16.75
C CYS A 662 20.20 -14.73 -15.41
N GLU A 663 19.62 -15.19 -14.30
CA GLU A 663 19.98 -14.72 -12.95
C GLU A 663 21.23 -15.49 -12.45
N GLU A 664 22.38 -15.25 -13.09
CA GLU A 664 23.66 -16.00 -12.93
C GLU A 664 24.05 -16.24 -11.46
N ASP A 665 23.87 -15.25 -10.58
CA ASP A 665 24.25 -15.31 -9.16
C ASP A 665 23.43 -16.32 -8.35
N ILE A 666 22.21 -16.64 -8.79
CA ILE A 666 21.33 -17.60 -8.11
C ILE A 666 21.12 -18.88 -8.90
N ALA A 667 21.52 -18.93 -10.18
CA ALA A 667 21.23 -20.03 -11.09
C ALA A 667 21.71 -21.39 -10.54
N VAL A 668 22.97 -21.45 -10.09
CA VAL A 668 23.56 -22.69 -9.55
C VAL A 668 22.83 -23.14 -8.28
N GLU A 669 22.60 -22.22 -7.33
CA GLU A 669 21.92 -22.52 -6.08
C GLU A 669 20.44 -22.91 -6.28
N ALA A 670 19.78 -22.33 -7.29
CA ALA A 670 18.44 -22.73 -7.71
C ALA A 670 18.45 -24.17 -8.23
N LEU A 671 19.39 -24.52 -9.11
CA LEU A 671 19.52 -25.88 -9.64
C LEU A 671 19.90 -26.91 -8.54
N LYS A 672 20.76 -26.54 -7.58
CA LYS A 672 21.05 -27.36 -6.39
C LYS A 672 19.78 -27.63 -5.59
N THR A 673 18.98 -26.60 -5.31
CA THR A 673 17.69 -26.75 -4.61
C THR A 673 16.74 -27.69 -5.35
N LEU A 674 16.70 -27.61 -6.68
CA LEU A 674 15.88 -28.49 -7.51
C LEU A 674 16.34 -29.95 -7.37
N SER A 675 17.65 -30.20 -7.35
CA SER A 675 18.25 -31.52 -7.14
C SER A 675 17.99 -32.06 -5.72
N GLU A 676 18.19 -31.24 -4.68
CA GLU A 676 17.89 -31.60 -3.28
C GLU A 676 16.43 -31.98 -3.04
N LEU A 677 15.51 -31.35 -3.79
CA LEU A 677 14.09 -31.68 -3.74
C LEU A 677 13.73 -32.95 -4.53
N GLY A 678 14.66 -33.52 -5.29
CA GLY A 678 14.43 -34.67 -6.17
C GLY A 678 13.61 -34.32 -7.42
N LEU A 679 13.72 -33.08 -7.90
CA LEU A 679 12.88 -32.52 -8.95
C LEU A 679 13.65 -32.26 -10.26
N THR A 680 14.87 -32.77 -10.40
CA THR A 680 15.69 -32.66 -11.63
C THR A 680 15.02 -33.28 -12.85
N GLY A 681 14.22 -34.33 -12.66
CA GLY A 681 13.40 -34.94 -13.71
C GLY A 681 12.38 -33.99 -14.36
N LEU A 682 12.07 -32.84 -13.73
CA LEU A 682 11.29 -31.78 -14.37
C LEU A 682 12.01 -31.14 -15.55
N LEU A 683 13.33 -31.08 -15.53
CA LEU A 683 14.09 -30.49 -16.63
C LEU A 683 14.19 -31.49 -17.78
N HIS A 684 14.70 -32.69 -17.50
CA HIS A 684 14.80 -33.77 -18.47
C HIS A 684 14.93 -35.12 -17.73
N PRO A 685 14.29 -36.22 -18.19
CA PRO A 685 14.31 -37.50 -17.48
C PRO A 685 15.71 -38.09 -17.26
N GLN A 686 16.62 -37.86 -18.21
CA GLN A 686 18.01 -38.38 -18.15
C GLN A 686 19.00 -37.39 -17.52
N MET A 687 18.55 -36.17 -17.18
CA MET A 687 19.45 -35.16 -16.62
C MET A 687 19.77 -35.47 -15.16
N ARG A 688 21.06 -35.59 -14.86
CA ARG A 688 21.59 -35.79 -13.52
C ARG A 688 22.43 -34.58 -13.14
N LEU A 689 22.06 -33.93 -12.04
CA LEU A 689 22.82 -32.82 -11.48
C LEU A 689 23.58 -33.32 -10.24
N ASP A 690 24.76 -33.87 -10.49
CA ASP A 690 25.73 -34.29 -9.48
C ASP A 690 26.72 -33.16 -9.17
N GLU A 691 27.68 -33.44 -8.28
CA GLU A 691 28.70 -32.47 -7.86
C GLU A 691 29.53 -31.96 -9.05
N ALA A 692 29.90 -32.83 -10.00
CA ALA A 692 30.65 -32.46 -11.19
C ALA A 692 29.87 -31.52 -12.11
N ALA A 693 28.55 -31.73 -12.27
CA ALA A 693 27.68 -30.82 -13.01
C ALA A 693 27.59 -29.44 -12.33
N PHE A 694 27.47 -29.39 -11.00
CA PHE A 694 27.46 -28.12 -10.26
C PHE A 694 28.80 -27.38 -10.35
N ASP A 695 29.93 -28.09 -10.27
CA ASP A 695 31.25 -27.50 -10.46
C ASP A 695 31.42 -26.89 -11.86
N LEU A 696 30.92 -27.57 -12.89
CA LEU A 696 30.93 -27.05 -14.26
C LEU A 696 30.07 -25.79 -14.39
N LEU A 697 28.88 -25.77 -13.78
CA LEU A 697 28.01 -24.60 -13.76
C LEU A 697 28.66 -23.39 -13.05
N GLU A 698 29.38 -23.61 -11.93
CA GLU A 698 30.14 -22.57 -11.25
C GLU A 698 31.34 -22.04 -12.06
N ARG A 699 32.06 -22.94 -12.74
CA ARG A 699 33.13 -22.54 -13.67
C ARG A 699 32.58 -21.76 -14.85
N ALA A 700 31.41 -22.13 -15.37
CA ALA A 700 30.72 -21.42 -16.44
C ALA A 700 30.28 -20.01 -15.99
N ARG A 701 29.70 -19.89 -14.79
CA ARG A 701 29.37 -18.60 -14.17
C ARG A 701 30.60 -17.71 -14.01
N SER A 702 31.70 -18.26 -13.47
CA SER A 702 32.97 -17.55 -13.32
C SER A 702 33.55 -17.10 -14.65
N THR A 703 33.42 -17.92 -15.70
CA THR A 703 33.89 -17.59 -17.05
C THR A 703 33.07 -16.45 -17.68
N LEU A 704 31.75 -16.42 -17.47
CA LEU A 704 30.89 -15.32 -17.90
C LEU A 704 31.24 -14.01 -17.18
N GLN A 705 31.49 -14.07 -15.87
CA GLN A 705 31.94 -12.90 -15.09
C GLN A 705 33.29 -12.38 -15.59
N TRP A 706 34.25 -13.27 -15.83
CA TRP A 706 35.53 -12.92 -16.42
C TRP A 706 35.37 -12.24 -17.79
N HIS A 707 34.56 -12.81 -18.70
CA HIS A 707 34.31 -12.24 -20.03
C HIS A 707 33.67 -10.85 -19.95
N ARG A 708 32.70 -10.65 -19.06
CA ARG A 708 32.05 -9.35 -18.83
C ARG A 708 33.06 -8.27 -18.38
N LEU A 709 34.04 -8.63 -17.56
CA LEU A 709 35.09 -7.72 -17.09
C LEU A 709 36.11 -7.34 -18.16
N LEU A 710 36.11 -7.98 -19.34
CA LEU A 710 36.96 -7.61 -20.47
C LEU A 710 36.41 -6.41 -21.25
N TYR A 711 35.16 -5.99 -21.01
CA TYR A 711 34.48 -4.90 -21.72
C TYR A 711 34.54 -5.02 -23.26
N LEU A 712 34.49 -6.25 -23.76
CA LEU A 712 34.43 -6.54 -25.20
C LEU A 712 32.99 -6.33 -25.68
N ASP A 713 32.79 -5.63 -26.80
CA ASP A 713 31.46 -5.37 -27.40
C ASP A 713 30.92 -6.61 -28.15
N ASP A 714 30.95 -7.76 -27.47
CA ASP A 714 30.48 -9.04 -27.99
C ASP A 714 28.97 -9.20 -27.78
N ARG A 715 28.26 -9.62 -28.82
CA ARG A 715 26.84 -10.02 -28.71
C ARG A 715 26.75 -11.51 -28.39
N ILE A 716 26.66 -11.84 -27.09
CA ILE A 716 26.41 -13.21 -26.62
C ILE A 716 25.09 -13.31 -25.86
N GLU A 717 24.52 -14.52 -25.80
CA GLU A 717 23.43 -14.87 -24.88
C GLU A 717 23.97 -15.70 -23.69
N PRO A 718 24.25 -15.11 -22.50
CA PRO A 718 24.92 -15.81 -21.38
C PRO A 718 24.22 -17.08 -20.91
N TRP A 719 22.89 -17.09 -20.95
CA TRP A 719 22.09 -18.26 -20.59
C TRP A 719 22.42 -19.50 -21.43
N LEU A 720 22.88 -19.34 -22.68
CA LEU A 720 23.30 -20.46 -23.52
C LEU A 720 24.56 -21.15 -22.99
N VAL A 721 25.50 -20.40 -22.41
CA VAL A 721 26.72 -20.98 -21.82
C VAL A 721 26.37 -21.84 -20.63
N LEU A 722 25.50 -21.34 -19.75
CA LEU A 722 24.99 -22.11 -18.61
C LEU A 722 24.08 -23.26 -19.04
N PHE A 723 23.31 -23.10 -20.13
CA PHE A 723 22.50 -24.18 -20.70
C PHE A 723 23.39 -25.32 -21.23
N LEU A 724 24.47 -25.00 -21.95
CA LEU A 724 25.45 -25.99 -22.40
C LEU A 724 26.08 -26.74 -21.22
N ALA A 725 26.43 -26.03 -20.14
CA ALA A 725 26.93 -26.64 -18.91
C ALA A 725 25.87 -27.54 -18.21
N LEU A 726 24.62 -27.08 -18.14
CA LEU A 726 23.49 -27.83 -17.57
C LEU A 726 23.23 -29.14 -18.35
N THR A 727 23.34 -29.07 -19.67
CA THR A 727 23.11 -30.22 -20.57
C THR A 727 24.37 -31.03 -20.87
N ASP A 728 25.47 -30.82 -20.14
CA ASP A 728 26.75 -31.46 -20.41
C ASP A 728 26.67 -33.00 -20.37
N GLY A 729 25.85 -33.54 -19.48
CA GLY A 729 25.62 -34.99 -19.35
C GLY A 729 24.73 -35.61 -20.44
N LEU A 730 24.12 -34.81 -21.31
CA LEU A 730 23.27 -35.30 -22.41
C LEU A 730 24.11 -35.55 -23.66
N GLY A 731 23.80 -36.64 -24.38
CA GLY A 731 24.33 -36.91 -25.72
C GLY A 731 23.86 -35.88 -26.77
N GLU A 732 24.40 -35.93 -27.98
CA GLU A 732 24.00 -35.02 -29.07
C GLU A 732 22.52 -35.21 -29.44
N GLU A 733 22.07 -36.46 -29.59
CA GLU A 733 20.67 -36.78 -29.94
C GLU A 733 19.69 -36.33 -28.84
N GLU A 734 20.04 -36.57 -27.57
CA GLU A 734 19.24 -36.18 -26.40
C GLU A 734 19.16 -34.66 -26.26
N LEU A 735 20.27 -33.94 -26.50
CA LEU A 735 20.28 -32.48 -26.51
C LEU A 735 19.38 -31.91 -27.61
N ASP A 736 19.41 -32.50 -28.80
CA ASP A 736 18.57 -32.10 -29.93
C ASP A 736 17.08 -32.41 -29.69
N GLU A 737 16.76 -33.54 -29.05
CA GLU A 737 15.40 -33.82 -28.57
C GLU A 737 14.95 -32.79 -27.53
N TYR A 738 15.80 -32.50 -26.54
CA TYR A 738 15.46 -31.56 -25.48
C TYR A 738 15.26 -30.13 -26.01
N ALA A 739 16.12 -29.68 -26.91
CA ALA A 739 15.99 -28.38 -27.57
C ALA A 739 14.69 -28.27 -28.38
N ARG A 740 14.30 -29.34 -29.08
CA ARG A 740 12.99 -29.41 -29.77
C ARG A 740 11.82 -29.39 -28.79
N ARG A 741 11.90 -30.15 -27.70
CA ARG A 741 10.87 -30.20 -26.64
C ARG A 741 10.65 -28.83 -26.00
N LEU A 742 11.73 -28.09 -25.75
CA LEU A 742 11.72 -26.72 -25.23
C LEU A 742 11.31 -25.68 -26.29
N THR A 743 11.12 -26.07 -27.56
CA THR A 743 10.82 -25.17 -28.68
C THR A 743 11.86 -24.04 -28.81
N ILE A 744 13.15 -24.36 -28.60
CA ILE A 744 14.23 -23.40 -28.81
C ILE A 744 14.27 -23.03 -30.30
N SER A 745 14.15 -21.74 -30.59
CA SER A 745 14.11 -21.20 -31.94
C SER A 745 15.06 -20.00 -32.08
N GLY A 746 15.50 -19.76 -33.31
CA GLY A 746 16.46 -18.70 -33.66
C GLY A 746 17.74 -19.28 -34.25
N LYS A 747 18.19 -18.70 -35.39
CA LYS A 747 19.34 -19.19 -36.15
C LYS A 747 20.60 -19.32 -35.28
N HIS A 748 20.93 -18.27 -34.52
CA HIS A 748 22.10 -18.23 -33.63
C HIS A 748 22.06 -19.31 -32.53
N ARG A 749 20.92 -19.45 -31.84
CA ARG A 749 20.78 -20.43 -30.75
C ARG A 749 20.93 -21.86 -31.24
N LEU A 750 20.33 -22.17 -32.38
CA LEU A 750 20.47 -23.50 -33.00
C LEU A 750 21.91 -23.74 -33.49
N GLU A 751 22.58 -22.71 -33.99
CA GLU A 751 24.00 -22.77 -34.36
C GLU A 751 24.89 -23.07 -33.15
N VAL A 752 24.67 -22.40 -32.01
CA VAL A 752 25.37 -22.66 -30.73
C VAL A 752 25.20 -24.12 -30.29
N LEU A 753 23.97 -24.63 -30.28
CA LEU A 753 23.71 -26.00 -29.84
C LEU A 753 24.37 -27.04 -30.75
N ARG A 754 24.26 -26.86 -32.08
CA ARG A 754 24.90 -27.75 -33.07
C ARG A 754 26.43 -27.69 -33.04
N ALA A 755 26.99 -26.55 -32.67
CA ALA A 755 28.44 -26.36 -32.58
C ALA A 755 29.06 -27.02 -31.33
N ARG A 756 28.26 -27.49 -30.36
CA ARG A 756 28.76 -28.17 -29.14
C ARG A 756 29.69 -29.33 -29.47
N GLY A 757 29.28 -30.24 -30.36
CA GLY A 757 30.09 -31.41 -30.75
C GLY A 757 31.43 -31.03 -31.38
N ALA A 758 31.43 -30.04 -32.28
CA ALA A 758 32.65 -29.51 -32.87
C ALA A 758 33.55 -28.85 -31.82
N GLY A 759 32.96 -28.13 -30.86
CA GLY A 759 33.68 -27.54 -29.74
C GLY A 759 34.35 -28.56 -28.83
N LEU A 760 33.66 -29.66 -28.51
CA LEU A 760 34.23 -30.74 -27.69
C LEU A 760 35.42 -31.43 -28.40
N ARG A 761 35.34 -31.61 -29.73
CA ARG A 761 36.48 -32.10 -30.54
C ARG A 761 37.65 -31.12 -30.53
N ALA A 762 37.38 -29.83 -30.67
CA ALA A 762 38.40 -28.78 -30.59
C ALA A 762 39.07 -28.76 -29.20
N LEU A 763 38.29 -28.90 -28.13
CA LEU A 763 38.80 -28.98 -26.77
C LEU A 763 39.69 -30.21 -26.57
N SER A 764 39.23 -31.38 -27.00
CA SER A 764 40.01 -32.63 -26.92
C SER A 764 41.34 -32.52 -27.68
N ALA A 765 41.35 -31.89 -28.86
CA ALA A 765 42.57 -31.61 -29.61
C ALA A 765 43.53 -30.68 -28.84
N MET A 766 43.01 -29.61 -28.22
CA MET A 766 43.81 -28.71 -27.39
C MET A 766 44.34 -29.40 -26.13
N GLU A 767 43.56 -30.23 -25.46
CA GLU A 767 43.99 -30.97 -24.27
C GLU A 767 45.05 -32.02 -24.60
N THR A 768 44.91 -32.70 -25.73
CA THR A 768 45.90 -33.66 -26.24
C THR A 768 47.21 -32.94 -26.58
N ALA A 769 47.14 -31.81 -27.28
CA ALA A 769 48.32 -30.99 -27.57
C ALA A 769 48.97 -30.45 -26.28
N ALA A 770 48.16 -30.04 -25.30
CA ALA A 770 48.65 -29.57 -24.00
C ALA A 770 49.32 -30.64 -23.15
N ALA A 771 48.89 -31.91 -23.29
CA ALA A 771 49.49 -33.06 -22.65
C ALA A 771 50.82 -33.47 -23.30
N SER A 772 51.01 -33.13 -24.58
CA SER A 772 52.32 -33.22 -25.23
C SER A 772 53.21 -32.04 -24.85
N ASP A 773 54.53 -32.19 -24.98
CA ASP A 773 55.50 -31.09 -24.79
C ASP A 773 55.53 -30.11 -25.99
N THR A 774 54.60 -30.29 -26.95
CA THR A 774 54.49 -29.45 -28.14
C THR A 774 53.78 -28.14 -27.80
N PRO A 775 54.35 -26.97 -28.15
CA PRO A 775 53.68 -25.69 -27.96
C PRO A 775 52.39 -25.58 -28.77
N LEU A 776 51.29 -25.17 -28.12
CA LEU A 776 50.05 -24.80 -28.80
C LEU A 776 50.26 -23.47 -29.53
N LEU A 777 50.47 -23.54 -30.83
CA LEU A 777 50.62 -22.37 -31.71
C LEU A 777 49.32 -21.56 -31.80
N GLY A 778 49.45 -20.23 -31.92
CA GLY A 778 48.31 -19.31 -32.01
C GLY A 778 47.44 -19.58 -33.24
N SER A 779 48.06 -19.99 -34.35
CA SER A 779 47.36 -20.38 -35.57
C SER A 779 46.52 -21.64 -35.39
N THR A 780 47.02 -22.63 -34.66
CA THR A 780 46.27 -23.85 -34.32
C THR A 780 45.05 -23.51 -33.47
N ILE A 781 45.24 -22.73 -32.39
CA ILE A 781 44.14 -22.28 -31.52
C ILE A 781 43.08 -21.52 -32.33
N TYR A 782 43.52 -20.58 -33.18
CA TYR A 782 42.62 -19.80 -34.03
C TYR A 782 41.84 -20.70 -34.99
N SER A 783 42.48 -21.68 -35.63
CA SER A 783 41.80 -22.58 -36.57
C SER A 783 40.73 -23.45 -35.90
N LEU A 784 40.97 -23.88 -34.65
CA LEU A 784 40.06 -24.71 -33.88
C LEU A 784 38.85 -23.93 -33.34
N LEU A 785 39.05 -22.69 -32.90
CA LEU A 785 38.03 -21.90 -32.20
C LEU A 785 37.27 -20.92 -33.11
N ARG A 786 37.86 -20.45 -34.22
CA ARG A 786 37.22 -19.52 -35.17
C ARG A 786 35.87 -20.00 -35.71
N PRO A 787 35.68 -21.29 -36.07
CA PRO A 787 34.39 -21.76 -36.59
C PRO A 787 33.29 -21.81 -35.53
N LEU A 788 33.63 -21.66 -34.25
CA LEU A 788 32.70 -21.85 -33.15
C LEU A 788 32.07 -20.52 -32.73
N PRO A 789 30.78 -20.52 -32.36
CA PRO A 789 30.18 -19.40 -31.63
C PRO A 789 30.93 -19.12 -30.32
N LEU A 790 30.91 -17.86 -29.89
CA LEU A 790 31.63 -17.44 -28.70
C LEU A 790 31.08 -18.12 -27.43
N GLU A 791 29.78 -18.38 -27.36
CA GLU A 791 29.16 -19.09 -26.24
C GLU A 791 29.71 -20.51 -26.08
N VAL A 792 29.93 -21.22 -27.19
CA VAL A 792 30.57 -22.55 -27.16
C VAL A 792 32.01 -22.40 -26.65
N THR A 793 32.75 -21.42 -27.16
CA THR A 793 34.14 -21.16 -26.73
C THR A 793 34.25 -20.90 -25.23
N LEU A 794 33.35 -20.08 -24.67
CA LEU A 794 33.30 -19.81 -23.22
C LEU A 794 32.91 -21.07 -22.42
N TYR A 795 31.98 -21.88 -22.93
CA TYR A 795 31.67 -23.18 -22.33
C TYR A 795 32.89 -24.13 -22.32
N LEU A 796 33.69 -24.17 -23.39
CA LEU A 796 34.92 -24.99 -23.42
C LEU A 796 35.95 -24.52 -22.37
N MET A 797 36.09 -23.21 -22.17
CA MET A 797 36.96 -22.63 -21.14
C MET A 797 36.52 -23.04 -19.72
N ALA A 798 35.21 -23.17 -19.49
CA ALA A 798 34.66 -23.64 -18.23
C ALA A 798 34.77 -25.16 -18.05
N LYS A 799 34.70 -25.92 -19.15
CA LYS A 799 34.74 -27.39 -19.14
C LYS A 799 36.13 -27.97 -18.91
N THR A 800 37.15 -27.36 -19.49
CA THR A 800 38.50 -27.90 -19.41
C THR A 800 39.07 -27.85 -18.00
N ALA A 801 39.75 -28.93 -17.59
CA ALA A 801 40.57 -28.96 -16.38
C ALA A 801 42.05 -28.60 -16.67
N SER A 802 42.44 -28.49 -17.95
CA SER A 802 43.81 -28.19 -18.36
C SER A 802 44.07 -26.69 -18.34
N GLU A 803 44.98 -26.23 -17.47
CA GLU A 803 45.39 -24.83 -17.42
C GLU A 803 45.94 -24.33 -18.77
N LYS A 804 46.66 -25.19 -19.51
CA LYS A 804 47.19 -24.84 -20.83
C LYS A 804 46.07 -24.64 -21.85
N ALA A 805 45.07 -25.52 -21.87
CA ALA A 805 43.91 -25.39 -22.75
C ALA A 805 43.05 -24.16 -22.37
N GLN A 806 42.88 -23.91 -21.07
CA GLN A 806 42.17 -22.73 -20.57
C GLN A 806 42.88 -21.43 -20.99
N LYS A 807 44.21 -21.36 -20.88
CA LYS A 807 45.03 -20.24 -21.36
C LYS A 807 44.93 -20.07 -22.89
N ALA A 808 44.88 -21.16 -23.65
CA ALA A 808 44.70 -21.13 -25.09
C ALA A 808 43.35 -20.50 -25.48
N VAL A 809 42.26 -20.92 -24.84
CA VAL A 809 40.93 -20.34 -25.08
C VAL A 809 40.89 -18.86 -24.66
N SER A 810 41.45 -18.52 -23.50
CA SER A 810 41.56 -17.14 -23.03
C SER A 810 42.35 -16.24 -24.00
N LEU A 811 43.48 -16.73 -24.53
CA LEU A 811 44.29 -16.05 -25.53
C LEU A 811 43.51 -15.81 -26.84
N TYR A 812 42.68 -16.77 -27.23
CA TYR A 812 41.81 -16.60 -28.39
C TYR A 812 40.76 -15.51 -28.19
N VAL A 813 40.04 -15.56 -27.07
CA VAL A 813 38.97 -14.60 -26.73
C VAL A 813 39.52 -13.18 -26.58
N THR A 814 40.67 -13.01 -25.95
CA THR A 814 41.25 -11.69 -25.66
C THR A 814 42.06 -11.11 -26.81
N ARG A 815 42.72 -11.94 -27.63
CA ARG A 815 43.71 -11.47 -28.62
C ARG A 815 43.54 -12.08 -30.01
N LEU A 816 43.66 -13.40 -30.16
CA LEU A 816 43.85 -14.01 -31.49
C LEU A 816 42.68 -13.76 -32.45
N ARG A 817 41.44 -13.74 -31.93
CA ARG A 817 40.25 -13.50 -32.76
C ARG A 817 40.21 -12.11 -33.40
N PHE A 818 40.96 -11.14 -32.86
CA PHE A 818 41.04 -9.77 -33.35
C PHE A 818 42.22 -9.53 -34.31
N VAL A 819 43.12 -10.50 -34.44
CA VAL A 819 44.29 -10.41 -35.33
C VAL A 819 43.83 -10.39 -36.78
N LYS A 820 44.32 -9.42 -37.54
CA LYS A 820 44.13 -9.27 -38.98
C LYS A 820 45.49 -9.05 -39.64
N THR A 821 45.59 -9.33 -40.94
CA THR A 821 46.74 -8.94 -41.76
C THR A 821 46.75 -7.42 -41.97
N GLU A 822 47.93 -6.82 -42.03
CA GLU A 822 48.08 -5.41 -42.41
C GLU A 822 47.91 -5.24 -43.92
N LEU A 823 48.42 -6.21 -44.69
CA LEU A 823 48.19 -6.29 -46.13
C LEU A 823 46.78 -6.76 -46.44
N ARG A 824 46.15 -6.09 -47.41
CA ARG A 824 44.88 -6.52 -47.99
C ARG A 824 45.15 -7.15 -49.36
N GLY A 825 44.15 -7.80 -49.93
CA GLY A 825 44.30 -8.48 -51.22
C GLY A 825 44.86 -7.56 -52.33
N ARG A 826 44.51 -6.27 -52.33
CA ARG A 826 45.07 -5.29 -53.28
C ARG A 826 46.57 -5.08 -53.11
N ASP A 827 47.05 -5.02 -51.87
CA ASP A 827 48.47 -4.84 -51.57
C ASP A 827 49.26 -6.09 -51.97
N VAL A 828 48.72 -7.28 -51.71
CA VAL A 828 49.34 -8.56 -52.09
C VAL A 828 49.42 -8.72 -53.62
N MET A 829 48.40 -8.30 -54.35
CA MET A 829 48.41 -8.28 -55.83
C MET A 829 49.42 -7.27 -56.38
N ALA A 830 49.56 -6.10 -55.75
CA ALA A 830 50.55 -5.08 -56.13
C ALA A 830 52.00 -5.56 -55.92
N LEU A 831 52.21 -6.56 -55.06
CA LEU A 831 53.52 -7.18 -54.82
C LEU A 831 53.87 -8.30 -55.81
N GLY A 832 52.96 -8.66 -56.73
CA GLY A 832 53.20 -9.62 -57.81
C GLY A 832 52.47 -10.96 -57.69
N VAL A 833 51.61 -11.15 -56.68
CA VAL A 833 50.80 -12.38 -56.55
C VAL A 833 49.68 -12.38 -57.62
N PRO A 834 49.54 -13.45 -58.43
CA PRO A 834 48.57 -13.51 -59.51
C PRO A 834 47.13 -13.48 -58.99
N HIS A 835 46.24 -12.84 -59.77
CA HIS A 835 44.82 -12.77 -59.47
C HIS A 835 44.20 -14.18 -59.39
N GLY A 836 43.47 -14.47 -58.30
CA GLY A 836 42.77 -15.75 -58.13
C GLY A 836 42.94 -16.33 -56.72
N PRO A 837 42.79 -17.66 -56.54
CA PRO A 837 42.89 -18.35 -55.25
C PRO A 837 44.21 -18.09 -54.50
N ALA A 838 45.31 -17.87 -55.25
CA ALA A 838 46.65 -17.59 -54.71
C ALA A 838 46.69 -16.38 -53.75
N VAL A 839 45.89 -15.34 -54.01
CA VAL A 839 45.79 -14.17 -53.11
C VAL A 839 45.23 -14.58 -51.74
N GLY A 840 44.23 -15.45 -51.72
CA GLY A 840 43.63 -15.98 -50.49
C GLY A 840 44.59 -16.88 -49.72
N GLU A 841 45.36 -17.72 -50.43
CA GLU A 841 46.38 -18.59 -49.84
C GLU A 841 47.48 -17.78 -49.15
N VAL A 842 48.02 -16.76 -49.83
CA VAL A 842 49.04 -15.85 -49.28
C VAL A 842 48.50 -15.09 -48.07
N LEU A 843 47.28 -14.54 -48.14
CA LEU A 843 46.65 -13.85 -47.01
C LEU A 843 46.43 -14.78 -45.80
N ASN A 844 46.05 -16.04 -46.04
CA ASN A 844 45.91 -17.04 -44.97
C ASN A 844 47.26 -17.40 -44.34
N LEU A 845 48.33 -17.47 -45.14
CA LEU A 845 49.68 -17.73 -44.67
C LEU A 845 50.23 -16.56 -43.85
N LEU A 846 50.02 -15.32 -44.32
CA LEU A 846 50.35 -14.10 -43.56
C LEU A 846 49.59 -14.07 -42.23
N LEU A 847 48.30 -14.37 -42.24
CA LEU A 847 47.49 -14.44 -41.01
C LEU A 847 48.04 -15.50 -40.05
N LYS A 848 48.37 -16.69 -40.56
CA LYS A 848 48.98 -17.78 -39.77
C LYS A 848 50.28 -17.32 -39.08
N MET A 849 51.18 -16.70 -39.83
CA MET A 849 52.46 -16.24 -39.29
C MET A 849 52.31 -15.09 -38.29
N ARG A 850 51.33 -14.19 -38.48
CA ARG A 850 50.99 -13.17 -37.47
C ARG A 850 50.43 -13.80 -36.20
N LEU A 851 49.54 -14.78 -36.32
CA LEU A 851 48.95 -15.50 -35.18
C LEU A 851 50.03 -16.23 -34.36
N ASP A 852 51.08 -16.72 -35.02
CA ASP A 852 52.23 -17.37 -34.39
C ASP A 852 53.33 -16.39 -33.94
N GLY A 853 53.11 -15.08 -34.08
CA GLY A 853 54.01 -14.01 -33.62
C GLY A 853 55.29 -13.83 -34.44
N GLN A 854 55.36 -14.43 -35.63
CA GLN A 854 56.50 -14.38 -36.55
C GLN A 854 56.55 -13.09 -37.38
N LEU A 855 55.38 -12.49 -37.64
CA LEU A 855 55.25 -11.20 -38.35
C LEU A 855 54.59 -10.18 -37.42
N ARG A 856 55.17 -8.99 -37.30
CA ARG A 856 54.69 -7.93 -36.38
C ARG A 856 54.32 -6.65 -37.11
N SER A 857 54.97 -6.35 -38.23
CA SER A 857 54.80 -5.12 -38.99
C SER A 857 54.31 -5.37 -40.42
N ARG A 858 53.77 -4.33 -41.06
CA ARG A 858 53.48 -4.35 -42.50
C ARG A 858 54.72 -4.65 -43.34
N GLY A 859 55.88 -4.12 -42.94
CA GLY A 859 57.16 -4.38 -43.62
C GLY A 859 57.57 -5.85 -43.57
N ASP A 860 57.31 -6.53 -42.46
CA ASP A 860 57.58 -7.98 -42.32
C ASP A 860 56.69 -8.79 -43.28
N GLU A 861 55.41 -8.40 -43.42
CA GLU A 861 54.48 -9.04 -44.36
C GLU A 861 54.91 -8.81 -45.82
N GLU A 862 55.32 -7.60 -46.18
CA GLU A 862 55.79 -7.29 -47.54
C GLU A 862 57.08 -8.03 -47.89
N ALA A 863 58.03 -8.12 -46.95
CA ALA A 863 59.26 -8.89 -47.11
C ALA A 863 58.98 -10.38 -47.29
N PHE A 864 58.05 -10.93 -46.49
CA PHE A 864 57.63 -12.32 -46.62
C PHE A 864 56.99 -12.63 -47.98
N VAL A 865 56.07 -11.78 -48.46
CA VAL A 865 55.42 -11.98 -49.77
C VAL A 865 56.44 -11.96 -50.91
N ARG A 866 57.45 -11.08 -50.85
CA ARG A 866 58.53 -11.02 -51.85
C ARG A 866 59.43 -12.26 -51.83
N ASP A 867 59.78 -12.78 -50.64
CA ASP A 867 60.55 -14.04 -50.50
C ASP A 867 59.72 -15.26 -50.95
N PHE A 868 58.42 -15.27 -50.65
CA PHE A 868 57.50 -16.33 -51.08
C PHE A 868 57.42 -16.44 -52.61
N LEU A 869 57.28 -15.30 -53.31
CA LEU A 869 57.27 -15.23 -54.78
C LEU A 869 58.62 -15.62 -55.43
N LEU A 870 59.73 -15.56 -54.69
CA LEU A 870 61.04 -16.00 -55.18
C LEU A 870 61.25 -17.52 -55.02
N ARG A 871 60.48 -18.18 -54.16
CA ARG A 871 60.62 -19.62 -53.84
C ARG A 871 59.63 -20.52 -54.55
N GLU A 872 58.45 -20.02 -54.92
CA GLU A 872 57.47 -20.71 -55.75
C GLU A 872 57.16 -19.83 -56.99
N PRO A 873 57.74 -20.14 -58.17
CA PRO A 873 57.52 -19.37 -59.39
C PRO A 873 56.13 -19.57 -60.02
#